data_AF-A0A7Y0PEJ4-F1
#
_entry.id   AF-A0A7Y0PEJ4-F1
#
_cell.length_a   1.000
_cell.length_b   1.000
_cell.length_c   1.000
_cell.angle_alpha   90.00
_cell.angle_beta   90.00
_cell.angle_gamma   90.00
#
_symmetry.space_group_name_H-M   'P 1'
#
loop_
_entity.id
_entity.type
_entity.pdbx_description
1 polymer ?
#
loop_
_entity_poly.entity_id
_entity_poly.type
_entity_poly.pdbx_seq_one_letter_code
_entity_poly.pdbx_strand_id
1 'polypeptide(L)'
;MEDPKSPAQPGEPAEASAQQPGATSATQPSAPATQPTKLDEAAHSTPHRRGMFRRRRRPAAHSATAATSDKSPKAAVALADPDTAPPAPAPAAAPAAAAAAAAAPAPAPAPAPAPADPPQPTIPPAKRAEPLPSERPPGAPEDPWTRFATTADRPPGRLRRATRTLGRSLIHEYALATYASLLLAVALTWPALRYPLHTLPQDIWDPSRQAWQIAWGGHILITDPVKLWQSNAFFPEPNSFAFGDSLLGYAPAGMLGEGPLAATLRYNIIFVLAHALLALGGYALVRQLGAGRTGAAVAAAAITYAPWRLAQEGHLDIVSAGGIPLALAMLARGHGWSLRRGLRSDRRSIGWAAAGWVVAAWQVSLGFSLGVPFLYVLGLILVIALITVPLRWWRRPAKRPVLGWRLLVTDGLGVVILAGVSALIALPYFKVHDGSDGTAEINFFSPPLRSLLIGPAESRIWGAPHEVPRSSLNWPAEMSLLPGFVLYALALAGLAFSIWTLRQRLLLLIALAGTIILTLGTTFFDGRWTYLPLFGHLPASLGLRIPGRLMLWTTILLAILAAGAVTEFVRRVEHWSEQRIPPWPGPWLRLATLVPLMLVLVEGWNTTAHPVVPAQPKTMRTVSGPMLVLPTADLTDQTTMLWSTTRFQPMANGAGGFASARQAELRRNVANFPDAASIDYLRSQRITTVLLLRSDVAGTPWERAGDLPVDGLNITREDLDDAVIFRLN
;
A
#
# COMPACT_ATOMS: atom_id res chain seq x y z
N MET A 1 14.01 -71.77 7.47
CA MET A 1 13.81 -73.18 7.84
C MET A 1 12.79 -73.17 8.95
N GLU A 2 11.68 -73.89 8.76
CA GLU A 2 10.56 -74.09 9.70
C GLU A 2 9.70 -72.85 10.09
N ASP A 3 8.42 -73.00 9.76
CA ASP A 3 7.19 -72.30 10.21
C ASP A 3 6.62 -73.07 11.47
N PRO A 4 5.40 -72.86 12.05
CA PRO A 4 4.31 -71.89 11.77
C PRO A 4 3.55 -71.27 13.01
N LYS A 5 2.64 -70.30 12.73
CA LYS A 5 1.31 -69.96 13.38
C LYS A 5 1.23 -69.71 14.93
N SER A 6 0.74 -68.58 15.48
CA SER A 6 -0.61 -67.90 15.46
C SER A 6 -1.66 -68.55 16.42
N PRO A 7 -2.72 -67.87 16.99
CA PRO A 7 -3.26 -66.49 16.81
C PRO A 7 -3.78 -65.71 18.09
N ALA A 8 -4.34 -64.49 17.88
CA ALA A 8 -5.40 -63.73 18.63
C ALA A 8 -5.31 -63.48 20.18
N GLN A 9 -5.34 -62.24 20.73
CA GLN A 9 -6.42 -61.21 20.88
C GLN A 9 -7.57 -61.54 21.88
N PRO A 10 -8.27 -60.55 22.52
CA PRO A 10 -8.10 -59.07 22.56
C PRO A 10 -8.12 -58.45 24.01
N GLY A 11 -8.00 -57.12 24.17
CA GLY A 11 -8.35 -56.44 25.44
C GLY A 11 -7.86 -54.99 25.68
N GLU A 12 -8.79 -54.02 25.61
CA GLU A 12 -8.79 -52.72 26.32
C GLU A 12 -10.01 -52.73 27.30
N PRO A 13 -10.22 -51.78 28.26
CA PRO A 13 -9.55 -50.49 28.50
C PRO A 13 -9.14 -50.23 29.97
N ALA A 14 -8.61 -49.03 30.30
CA ALA A 14 -9.03 -48.16 31.43
C ALA A 14 -7.98 -47.09 31.83
N GLU A 15 -8.49 -45.92 32.20
CA GLU A 15 -7.86 -44.60 32.39
C GLU A 15 -6.89 -44.41 33.59
N ALA A 16 -6.25 -43.22 33.57
CA ALA A 16 -5.94 -42.34 34.70
C ALA A 16 -4.74 -42.63 35.64
N SER A 17 -3.63 -41.92 35.37
CA SER A 17 -3.19 -40.86 36.29
C SER A 17 -2.39 -39.78 35.53
N ALA A 18 -2.42 -38.53 35.98
CA ALA A 18 -1.75 -37.40 35.33
C ALA A 18 -0.89 -36.62 36.34
N GLN A 19 0.35 -36.30 35.96
CA GLN A 19 1.24 -35.43 36.74
C GLN A 19 2.07 -34.53 35.80
N GLN A 20 1.93 -33.21 35.97
CA GLN A 20 2.74 -32.20 35.29
C GLN A 20 4.01 -31.88 36.11
N PRO A 21 5.10 -31.52 35.43
CA PRO A 21 6.16 -30.71 36.04
C PRO A 21 6.46 -29.42 35.24
N GLY A 22 6.58 -28.30 35.96
CA GLY A 22 7.47 -27.17 35.62
C GLY A 22 7.11 -26.28 34.43
N ALA A 23 6.29 -25.26 34.67
CA ALA A 23 6.25 -24.07 33.80
C ALA A 23 7.35 -23.07 34.23
N THR A 24 8.18 -22.61 33.29
CA THR A 24 9.19 -21.55 33.52
C THR A 24 8.72 -20.21 32.96
N SER A 25 9.01 -19.13 33.68
CA SER A 25 8.45 -17.80 33.46
C SER A 25 9.04 -17.08 32.25
N ALA A 26 8.18 -16.60 31.34
CA ALA A 26 8.55 -15.65 30.29
C ALA A 26 8.14 -14.23 30.72
N THR A 27 9.13 -13.35 30.92
CA THR A 27 8.92 -11.98 31.41
C THR A 27 8.37 -11.06 30.32
N GLN A 28 7.24 -10.39 30.59
CA GLN A 28 6.72 -9.32 29.73
C GLN A 28 7.45 -7.99 30.00
N PRO A 29 7.84 -7.20 28.98
CA PRO A 29 8.27 -5.82 29.18
C PRO A 29 7.07 -4.92 29.50
N SER A 30 7.09 -4.27 30.66
CA SER A 30 5.98 -3.46 31.17
C SER A 30 5.95 -2.04 30.59
N ALA A 31 4.77 -1.61 30.12
CA ALA A 31 4.52 -0.20 29.76
C ALA A 31 4.25 0.67 31.02
N PRO A 32 4.69 1.95 31.05
CA PRO A 32 4.45 2.84 32.18
C PRO A 32 3.02 3.40 32.17
N ALA A 33 2.22 3.05 33.19
CA ALA A 33 0.86 3.55 33.37
C ALA A 33 0.76 4.43 34.62
N THR A 34 0.33 5.69 34.45
CA THR A 34 0.24 6.68 35.54
C THR A 34 -1.20 7.07 35.82
N GLN A 35 -1.86 6.40 36.77
CA GLN A 35 -3.08 6.90 37.43
C GLN A 35 -3.08 6.55 38.93
N PRO A 36 -3.68 7.38 39.81
CA PRO A 36 -3.47 7.30 41.25
C PRO A 36 -4.39 6.30 41.96
N THR A 37 -3.84 5.65 42.99
CA THR A 37 -4.55 4.71 43.86
C THR A 37 -5.62 5.40 44.71
N LYS A 38 -6.81 4.79 44.78
CA LYS A 38 -7.69 4.90 45.97
C LYS A 38 -7.41 3.69 46.87
N LEU A 39 -7.42 3.89 48.18
CA LEU A 39 -7.34 2.82 49.16
C LEU A 39 -8.58 2.84 50.06
N ASP A 40 -9.19 1.65 50.12
CA ASP A 40 -9.87 0.98 51.22
C ASP A 40 -11.01 1.65 52.02
N GLU A 41 -12.03 0.85 52.26
CA GLU A 41 -13.22 1.13 53.05
C GLU A 41 -13.42 0.03 54.10
N ALA A 42 -13.39 0.37 55.39
CA ALA A 42 -13.78 -0.55 56.46
C ALA A 42 -14.25 0.14 57.76
N ALA A 43 -15.43 -0.28 58.22
CA ALA A 43 -15.87 -0.33 59.63
C ALA A 43 -15.97 0.95 60.50
N HIS A 44 -17.22 1.44 60.66
CA HIS A 44 -17.98 1.54 61.94
C HIS A 44 -18.68 2.88 62.29
N SER A 45 -19.86 2.70 62.92
CA SER A 45 -20.62 3.64 63.79
C SER A 45 -21.02 5.04 63.29
N THR A 46 -22.33 5.17 63.02
CA THR A 46 -23.15 6.39 63.25
C THR A 46 -23.26 6.73 64.76
N PRO A 47 -23.82 7.88 65.22
CA PRO A 47 -24.67 8.85 64.50
C PRO A 47 -24.46 10.38 64.75
N HIS A 48 -25.30 11.18 64.07
CA HIS A 48 -26.04 12.37 64.58
C HIS A 48 -25.59 13.85 64.37
N ARG A 49 -26.62 14.64 63.99
CA ARG A 49 -26.98 16.06 64.34
C ARG A 49 -26.39 17.29 63.60
N ARG A 50 -27.28 17.90 62.80
CA ARG A 50 -27.82 19.29 62.84
C ARG A 50 -26.88 20.50 63.14
N GLY A 51 -26.91 21.50 62.24
CA GLY A 51 -26.51 22.91 62.51
C GLY A 51 -26.06 23.64 61.22
N MET A 52 -26.87 24.32 60.40
CA MET A 52 -27.85 25.42 60.58
C MET A 52 -27.24 26.86 60.61
N PHE A 53 -27.67 27.67 59.63
CA PHE A 53 -27.78 29.16 59.58
C PHE A 53 -26.65 30.14 59.16
N ARG A 54 -27.07 31.05 58.25
CA ARG A 54 -26.78 32.51 58.05
C ARG A 54 -25.31 32.96 57.84
N ARG A 55 -24.93 33.72 56.80
CA ARG A 55 -25.53 34.88 56.04
C ARG A 55 -25.39 36.25 56.73
N ARG A 56 -24.29 37.00 56.50
CA ARG A 56 -24.28 38.43 56.07
C ARG A 56 -22.90 39.12 55.91
N ARG A 57 -22.90 40.21 55.13
CA ARG A 57 -22.09 41.46 55.17
C ARG A 57 -20.61 41.50 54.67
N ARG A 58 -20.48 42.01 53.43
CA ARG A 58 -19.61 43.14 52.98
C ARG A 58 -19.80 44.42 53.87
N PRO A 59 -19.03 45.56 53.73
CA PRO A 59 -18.21 46.02 52.58
C PRO A 59 -16.85 46.74 52.93
N ALA A 60 -16.30 47.48 51.94
CA ALA A 60 -15.34 48.62 52.02
C ALA A 60 -13.82 48.32 52.16
N ALA A 61 -12.88 49.13 51.59
CA ALA A 61 -12.96 50.14 50.50
C ALA A 61 -11.53 50.57 49.99
N HIS A 62 -11.51 51.36 48.89
CA HIS A 62 -10.40 52.20 48.35
C HIS A 62 -9.29 51.53 47.50
N SER A 63 -8.73 52.17 46.44
CA SER A 63 -9.19 53.35 45.64
C SER A 63 -8.33 53.62 44.37
N ALA A 64 -8.96 54.17 43.31
CA ALA A 64 -8.39 55.11 42.30
C ALA A 64 -7.33 54.59 41.28
N THR A 65 -7.22 55.07 40.01
CA THR A 65 -8.06 56.00 39.19
C THR A 65 -7.76 55.89 37.68
N ALA A 66 -8.82 56.01 36.85
CA ALA A 66 -8.91 56.64 35.50
C ALA A 66 -8.03 56.10 34.32
N ALA A 67 -8.38 56.31 33.04
CA ALA A 67 -9.45 57.13 32.45
C ALA A 67 -10.05 56.57 31.12
N THR A 68 -11.36 56.77 30.93
CA THR A 68 -12.12 57.19 29.71
C THR A 68 -11.81 56.62 28.30
N SER A 69 -12.78 56.39 27.39
CA SER A 69 -14.26 56.52 27.40
C SER A 69 -14.84 55.83 26.14
N ASP A 70 -15.91 55.02 26.25
CA ASP A 70 -17.32 55.35 25.89
C ASP A 70 -17.57 55.51 24.36
N LYS A 71 -18.53 54.85 23.67
CA LYS A 71 -19.92 54.53 24.05
C LYS A 71 -20.43 53.15 23.60
N SER A 72 -21.41 52.63 24.34
CA SER A 72 -22.33 51.50 24.02
C SER A 72 -23.75 52.08 23.73
N PRO A 73 -24.90 51.34 23.76
CA PRO A 73 -25.21 49.89 23.79
C PRO A 73 -26.03 49.49 22.52
N LYS A 74 -27.01 48.56 22.40
CA LYS A 74 -27.77 47.55 23.21
C LYS A 74 -28.28 46.51 22.17
N ALA A 75 -28.52 45.21 22.36
CA ALA A 75 -29.02 44.35 23.45
C ALA A 75 -30.55 44.51 23.77
N ALA A 76 -31.36 43.46 24.02
CA ALA A 76 -31.25 41.99 23.79
C ALA A 76 -32.58 41.29 24.21
N VAL A 77 -32.84 40.04 23.74
CA VAL A 77 -33.66 38.98 24.44
C VAL A 77 -35.20 39.26 24.54
N ALA A 78 -36.18 38.33 24.63
CA ALA A 78 -36.25 36.87 24.91
C ALA A 78 -37.43 36.11 24.23
N LEU A 79 -37.28 34.78 24.10
CA LEU A 79 -38.23 33.66 24.43
C LEU A 79 -39.77 33.85 24.44
N ALA A 80 -40.52 32.95 23.75
CA ALA A 80 -41.41 31.93 24.36
C ALA A 80 -42.19 31.04 23.32
N ASP A 81 -42.44 29.78 23.71
CA ASP A 81 -43.30 28.72 23.13
C ASP A 81 -44.51 28.46 24.10
N PRO A 82 -45.51 27.57 23.86
CA PRO A 82 -46.11 27.01 22.63
C PRO A 82 -47.69 26.92 22.65
N ASP A 83 -48.27 26.21 21.66
CA ASP A 83 -49.46 25.31 21.72
C ASP A 83 -50.97 25.76 21.79
N THR A 84 -51.74 25.14 20.88
CA THR A 84 -53.15 24.64 20.94
C THR A 84 -54.43 25.51 20.75
N ALA A 85 -55.29 24.99 19.84
CA ALA A 85 -56.78 24.90 19.84
C ALA A 85 -57.68 25.90 19.02
N PRO A 86 -58.91 25.48 18.57
CA PRO A 86 -59.76 26.14 17.53
C PRO A 86 -61.10 26.71 18.14
N PRO A 87 -62.25 27.00 17.43
CA PRO A 87 -62.63 26.81 16.00
C PRO A 87 -63.55 27.86 15.28
N ALA A 88 -63.75 27.65 13.96
CA ALA A 88 -64.95 28.02 13.14
C ALA A 88 -65.25 29.53 12.88
N PRO A 89 -66.19 29.94 11.96
CA PRO A 89 -67.09 29.14 11.11
C PRO A 89 -67.24 29.53 9.60
N ALA A 90 -67.52 28.51 8.76
CA ALA A 90 -68.62 28.42 7.77
C ALA A 90 -68.69 29.33 6.49
N PRO A 91 -69.49 28.95 5.44
CA PRO A 91 -69.18 29.27 4.03
C PRO A 91 -70.35 29.66 3.09
N ALA A 92 -70.04 29.89 1.79
CA ALA A 92 -70.93 29.72 0.62
C ALA A 92 -70.10 29.82 -0.70
N ALA A 93 -70.41 29.19 -1.84
CA ALA A 93 -71.23 28.01 -2.17
C ALA A 93 -70.82 27.46 -3.57
N ALA A 94 -71.11 26.20 -3.89
CA ALA A 94 -70.88 25.56 -5.20
C ALA A 94 -72.21 25.37 -6.00
N PRO A 95 -72.21 24.85 -7.25
CA PRO A 95 -72.12 23.40 -7.56
C PRO A 95 -71.02 23.07 -8.61
N ALA A 96 -70.44 21.87 -8.76
CA ALA A 96 -70.98 20.51 -8.99
C ALA A 96 -71.62 20.31 -10.40
N ALA A 97 -71.31 19.32 -11.27
CA ALA A 97 -70.68 17.98 -11.21
C ALA A 97 -71.63 16.77 -11.00
N ALA A 98 -72.03 16.13 -12.12
CA ALA A 98 -72.68 14.82 -12.32
C ALA A 98 -72.86 14.64 -13.85
N ALA A 99 -73.11 13.49 -14.50
CA ALA A 99 -72.96 12.02 -14.34
C ALA A 99 -73.45 11.43 -15.70
N ALA A 100 -73.18 10.23 -16.25
CA ALA A 100 -72.41 9.01 -16.03
C ALA A 100 -72.73 8.06 -17.24
N ALA A 101 -72.22 6.81 -17.24
CA ALA A 101 -72.76 5.63 -17.98
C ALA A 101 -72.69 5.52 -19.54
N ALA A 102 -71.62 4.86 -19.98
CA ALA A 102 -71.43 3.93 -21.12
C ALA A 102 -72.57 3.52 -22.10
N ALA A 103 -72.23 3.48 -23.41
CA ALA A 103 -72.73 2.54 -24.43
C ALA A 103 -71.77 2.43 -25.64
N ALA A 104 -71.75 1.29 -26.36
CA ALA A 104 -71.00 1.05 -27.61
C ALA A 104 -71.51 -0.24 -28.32
N PRO A 105 -71.21 -0.56 -29.60
CA PRO A 105 -70.51 0.21 -30.64
C PRO A 105 -71.22 0.22 -32.04
N ALA A 106 -70.51 0.71 -33.07
CA ALA A 106 -70.70 0.52 -34.53
C ALA A 106 -71.78 1.34 -35.28
N PRO A 107 -71.69 1.51 -36.63
CA PRO A 107 -70.53 1.39 -37.55
C PRO A 107 -70.20 2.71 -38.28
N ALA A 108 -69.18 2.73 -39.16
CA ALA A 108 -68.69 3.94 -39.84
C ALA A 108 -69.13 4.07 -41.32
N PRO A 109 -69.38 5.30 -41.81
CA PRO A 109 -69.24 5.69 -43.22
C PRO A 109 -68.16 6.80 -43.43
N ALA A 110 -67.85 7.10 -44.69
CA ALA A 110 -66.68 7.89 -45.12
C ALA A 110 -66.87 9.43 -45.15
N PRO A 111 -65.78 10.22 -45.08
CA PRO A 111 -65.82 11.68 -45.18
C PRO A 111 -65.92 12.20 -46.63
N ALA A 112 -66.59 13.34 -46.80
CA ALA A 112 -66.70 14.13 -48.04
C ALA A 112 -65.97 15.49 -47.89
N PRO A 113 -65.63 16.20 -48.99
CA PRO A 113 -64.62 17.27 -48.96
C PRO A 113 -65.14 18.65 -48.50
N ALA A 114 -64.20 19.51 -48.08
CA ALA A 114 -64.44 20.92 -47.73
C ALA A 114 -63.70 21.88 -48.70
N PRO A 115 -64.10 23.18 -48.80
CA PRO A 115 -63.66 24.09 -49.88
C PRO A 115 -62.31 24.79 -49.63
N ALA A 116 -61.88 25.59 -50.63
CA ALA A 116 -60.55 26.20 -50.71
C ALA A 116 -60.38 27.57 -50.02
N ASP A 117 -59.12 27.90 -49.71
CA ASP A 117 -58.65 29.12 -49.04
C ASP A 117 -58.52 30.37 -49.95
N PRO A 118 -58.49 31.59 -49.36
CA PRO A 118 -58.36 32.87 -50.08
C PRO A 118 -56.96 33.14 -50.71
N PRO A 119 -56.85 34.10 -51.66
CA PRO A 119 -55.69 34.23 -52.55
C PRO A 119 -54.42 34.82 -51.92
N GLN A 120 -53.26 34.36 -52.41
CA GLN A 120 -51.93 34.85 -52.05
C GLN A 120 -51.47 36.05 -52.91
N PRO A 121 -50.58 36.94 -52.42
CA PRO A 121 -50.04 38.05 -53.19
C PRO A 121 -49.10 37.58 -54.32
N THR A 122 -49.25 38.16 -55.51
CA THR A 122 -48.49 37.80 -56.71
C THR A 122 -47.06 38.37 -56.70
N ILE A 123 -46.07 37.51 -56.48
CA ILE A 123 -44.66 37.81 -56.75
C ILE A 123 -44.43 37.67 -58.28
N PRO A 124 -43.77 38.64 -58.96
CA PRO A 124 -43.53 38.55 -60.41
C PRO A 124 -42.60 37.38 -60.77
N PRO A 125 -42.75 36.78 -61.97
CA PRO A 125 -41.97 35.62 -62.37
C PRO A 125 -40.49 35.99 -62.51
N ALA A 126 -39.64 35.35 -61.68
CA ALA A 126 -38.20 35.50 -61.79
C ALA A 126 -37.73 35.01 -63.18
N LYS A 127 -36.94 35.85 -63.88
CA LYS A 127 -36.27 35.43 -65.11
C LYS A 127 -35.47 34.16 -64.83
N ARG A 128 -35.71 33.11 -65.62
CA ARG A 128 -34.93 31.88 -65.59
C ARG A 128 -33.50 32.23 -65.97
N ALA A 129 -32.59 32.27 -64.99
CA ALA A 129 -31.20 32.58 -65.24
C ALA A 129 -30.61 31.53 -66.19
N GLU A 130 -29.94 31.99 -67.24
CA GLU A 130 -29.20 31.10 -68.13
C GLU A 130 -28.08 30.42 -67.33
N PRO A 131 -27.79 29.13 -67.60
CA PRO A 131 -26.68 28.46 -66.93
C PRO A 131 -25.38 29.17 -67.30
N LEU A 132 -24.65 29.65 -66.30
CA LEU A 132 -23.35 30.28 -66.49
C LEU A 132 -22.40 29.32 -67.25
N PRO A 133 -21.60 29.80 -68.23
CA PRO A 133 -20.71 28.95 -69.00
C PRO A 133 -19.80 28.11 -68.10
N SER A 134 -19.82 26.78 -68.30
CA SER A 134 -19.01 25.83 -67.53
C SER A 134 -17.52 25.89 -67.85
N GLU A 135 -17.15 26.52 -68.97
CA GLU A 135 -15.76 26.68 -69.42
C GLU A 135 -15.40 28.16 -69.51
N ARG A 136 -14.24 28.52 -68.97
CA ARG A 136 -13.71 29.89 -68.89
C ARG A 136 -12.92 30.21 -70.16
N PRO A 137 -13.08 31.40 -70.78
CA PRO A 137 -12.38 31.73 -72.02
C PRO A 137 -10.84 31.66 -71.87
N PRO A 138 -10.13 31.14 -72.89
CA PRO A 138 -8.69 30.95 -72.82
C PRO A 138 -7.95 32.29 -72.69
N GLY A 139 -7.07 32.39 -71.69
CA GLY A 139 -6.29 33.60 -71.39
C GLY A 139 -6.83 34.47 -70.25
N ALA A 140 -8.00 34.15 -69.68
CA ALA A 140 -8.48 34.83 -68.46
C ALA A 140 -7.56 34.51 -67.25
N PRO A 141 -7.24 35.49 -66.39
CA PRO A 141 -6.41 35.27 -65.21
C PRO A 141 -7.06 34.31 -64.19
N GLU A 142 -6.23 33.66 -63.37
CA GLU A 142 -6.70 32.73 -62.35
C GLU A 142 -7.67 33.37 -61.36
N ASP A 143 -8.73 32.65 -61.02
CA ASP A 143 -9.74 33.06 -60.06
C ASP A 143 -9.10 33.29 -58.67
N PRO A 144 -9.31 34.46 -58.03
CA PRO A 144 -8.85 34.70 -56.66
C PRO A 144 -9.29 33.60 -55.68
N TRP A 145 -10.49 33.05 -55.84
CA TRP A 145 -11.04 32.01 -54.96
C TRP A 145 -10.46 30.64 -55.26
N THR A 146 -10.22 30.28 -56.52
CA THR A 146 -9.50 29.06 -56.86
C THR A 146 -8.06 29.13 -56.33
N ARG A 147 -7.39 30.30 -56.43
CA ARG A 147 -6.07 30.54 -55.82
C ARG A 147 -6.08 30.39 -54.30
N PHE A 148 -7.12 30.90 -53.64
CA PHE A 148 -7.30 30.73 -52.20
C PHE A 148 -7.49 29.25 -51.83
N ALA A 149 -8.29 28.50 -52.61
CA ALA A 149 -8.54 27.07 -52.40
C ALA A 149 -7.32 26.18 -52.73
N THR A 150 -6.47 26.57 -53.69
CA THR A 150 -5.22 25.86 -54.03
C THR A 150 -4.00 26.33 -53.22
N THR A 151 -4.19 27.25 -52.26
CA THR A 151 -3.12 27.67 -51.34
C THR A 151 -2.77 26.51 -50.40
N ALA A 152 -1.82 25.68 -50.82
CA ALA A 152 -1.42 24.47 -50.12
C ALA A 152 -1.01 24.76 -48.66
N ASP A 153 -1.73 24.14 -47.73
CA ASP A 153 -1.65 24.39 -46.30
C ASP A 153 -0.21 24.16 -45.79
N ARG A 154 0.52 25.25 -45.53
CA ARG A 154 1.98 25.21 -45.33
C ARG A 154 2.30 24.29 -44.14
N PRO A 155 2.99 23.14 -44.36
CA PRO A 155 3.11 22.11 -43.33
C PRO A 155 3.83 22.70 -42.11
N PRO A 156 3.24 22.63 -40.90
CA PRO A 156 3.69 23.43 -39.76
C PRO A 156 5.20 23.30 -39.53
N GLY A 157 5.87 24.44 -39.34
CA GLY A 157 7.34 24.51 -39.24
C GLY A 157 7.90 23.54 -38.19
N ARG A 158 9.16 23.11 -38.33
CA ARG A 158 9.76 22.05 -37.51
C ARG A 158 9.56 22.28 -36.00
N LEU A 159 9.72 23.52 -35.52
CA LEU A 159 9.37 23.89 -34.13
C LEU A 159 7.88 23.70 -33.79
N ARG A 160 6.94 24.20 -34.61
CA ARG A 160 5.48 24.06 -34.36
C ARG A 160 5.02 22.60 -34.40
N ARG A 161 5.72 21.72 -35.14
CA ARG A 161 5.55 20.25 -35.03
C ARG A 161 6.13 19.71 -33.72
N ALA A 162 7.37 20.06 -33.38
CA ALA A 162 8.03 19.61 -32.16
C ALA A 162 7.24 19.99 -30.90
N THR A 163 6.82 21.26 -30.75
CA THR A 163 6.04 21.74 -29.60
C THR A 163 4.65 21.10 -29.54
N ARG A 164 3.97 20.88 -30.68
CA ARG A 164 2.68 20.17 -30.72
C ARG A 164 2.81 18.69 -30.36
N THR A 165 3.92 18.04 -30.71
CA THR A 165 4.22 16.66 -30.28
C THR A 165 4.55 16.62 -28.79
N LEU A 166 5.42 17.51 -28.30
CA LEU A 166 5.79 17.60 -26.88
C LEU A 166 4.56 17.85 -26.00
N GLY A 167 3.72 18.84 -26.33
CA GLY A 167 2.48 19.11 -25.61
C GLY A 167 1.49 17.95 -25.63
N ARG A 168 1.40 17.20 -26.75
CA ARG A 168 0.61 15.97 -26.83
C ARG A 168 1.15 14.84 -25.96
N SER A 169 2.47 14.74 -25.78
CA SER A 169 3.09 13.78 -24.87
C SER A 169 2.86 14.15 -23.40
N LEU A 170 3.02 15.42 -23.04
CA LEU A 170 2.78 15.92 -21.67
C LEU A 170 1.30 15.78 -21.24
N ILE A 171 0.37 15.94 -22.18
CA ILE A 171 -1.09 15.77 -21.94
C ILE A 171 -1.54 14.33 -22.30
N HIS A 172 -0.61 13.38 -22.46
CA HIS A 172 -0.98 11.99 -22.70
C HIS A 172 -1.54 11.33 -21.44
N GLU A 173 -2.45 10.37 -21.61
CA GLU A 173 -3.17 9.71 -20.52
C GLU A 173 -2.25 9.11 -19.45
N TYR A 174 -1.13 8.52 -19.86
CA TYR A 174 -0.12 8.00 -18.93
C TYR A 174 0.77 9.09 -18.30
N ALA A 175 1.04 10.21 -18.97
CA ALA A 175 1.76 11.33 -18.36
C ALA A 175 0.91 11.97 -17.26
N LEU A 176 -0.37 12.22 -17.55
CA LEU A 176 -1.35 12.69 -16.56
C LEU A 176 -1.53 11.69 -15.40
N ALA A 177 -1.55 10.38 -15.68
CA ALA A 177 -1.59 9.35 -14.64
C ALA A 177 -0.32 9.37 -13.76
N THR A 178 0.87 9.55 -14.33
CA THR A 178 2.12 9.70 -13.57
C THR A 178 2.09 10.96 -12.70
N TYR A 179 1.68 12.11 -13.23
CA TYR A 179 1.59 13.35 -12.45
C TYR A 179 0.56 13.23 -11.31
N ALA A 180 -0.62 12.64 -11.59
CA ALA A 180 -1.62 12.38 -10.56
C ALA A 180 -1.12 11.38 -9.50
N SER A 181 -0.37 10.35 -9.89
CA SER A 181 0.20 9.36 -8.97
C SER A 181 1.27 9.96 -8.06
N LEU A 182 2.13 10.84 -8.60
CA LEU A 182 3.13 11.58 -7.82
C LEU A 182 2.45 12.57 -6.85
N LEU A 183 1.46 13.34 -7.31
CA LEU A 183 0.74 14.31 -6.47
C LEU A 183 -0.06 13.61 -5.36
N LEU A 184 -0.75 12.50 -5.67
CA LEU A 184 -1.44 11.70 -4.66
C LEU A 184 -0.48 11.05 -3.68
N ALA A 185 0.67 10.55 -4.13
CA ALA A 185 1.67 9.98 -3.24
C ALA A 185 2.20 11.04 -2.27
N VAL A 186 2.62 12.23 -2.75
CA VAL A 186 3.07 13.33 -1.88
C VAL A 186 1.97 13.77 -0.89
N ALA A 187 0.71 13.83 -1.33
CA ALA A 187 -0.41 14.24 -0.49
C ALA A 187 -0.79 13.19 0.58
N LEU A 188 -0.82 11.90 0.22
CA LEU A 188 -1.22 10.79 1.11
C LEU A 188 -0.05 10.08 1.80
N THR A 189 1.17 10.62 1.70
CA THR A 189 2.32 10.28 2.57
C THR A 189 2.82 11.49 3.36
N TRP A 190 2.15 12.64 3.28
CA TRP A 190 2.51 13.82 4.04
C TRP A 190 2.36 13.53 5.56
N PRO A 191 3.39 13.78 6.40
CA PRO A 191 4.50 14.71 6.20
C PRO A 191 5.88 14.14 5.79
N ALA A 192 5.99 12.96 5.15
CA ALA A 192 7.29 12.32 4.80
C ALA A 192 8.33 13.25 4.15
N LEU A 193 7.90 14.13 3.24
CA LEU A 193 8.78 15.09 2.54
C LEU A 193 8.85 16.47 3.20
N ARG A 194 8.36 16.64 4.43
CA ARG A 194 8.46 17.89 5.21
C ARG A 194 9.84 18.08 5.83
N TYR A 195 10.40 17.00 6.42
CA TYR A 195 11.74 16.98 7.03
C TYR A 195 12.53 15.72 6.60
N PRO A 196 12.69 15.44 5.30
CA PRO A 196 13.12 14.12 4.79
C PRO A 196 14.57 13.74 5.12
N LEU A 197 15.36 14.65 5.68
CA LEU A 197 16.71 14.39 6.23
C LEU A 197 16.69 13.90 7.69
N HIS A 198 15.56 14.04 8.39
CA HIS A 198 15.49 14.00 9.86
C HIS A 198 14.30 13.22 10.42
N THR A 199 13.32 12.82 9.60
CA THR A 199 12.18 12.00 10.03
C THR A 199 12.05 10.76 9.16
N LEU A 200 11.53 9.67 9.72
CA LEU A 200 11.13 8.46 8.97
C LEU A 200 9.63 8.19 9.21
N PRO A 201 8.91 7.57 8.25
CA PRO A 201 7.51 7.23 8.41
C PRO A 201 7.33 6.03 9.35
N GLN A 202 6.20 6.01 10.04
CA GLN A 202 5.78 5.03 11.05
C GLN A 202 6.63 5.08 12.32
N ASP A 203 7.91 4.70 12.25
CA ASP A 203 8.81 4.62 13.40
C ASP A 203 10.29 4.85 13.02
N ILE A 204 11.22 4.61 13.96
CA ILE A 204 12.68 4.76 13.76
C ILE A 204 13.41 3.42 13.71
N TRP A 205 12.69 2.30 13.64
CA TRP A 205 13.24 0.94 13.70
C TRP A 205 13.44 0.39 12.29
N ASP A 206 12.45 -0.30 11.73
CA ASP A 206 12.54 -0.92 10.40
C ASP A 206 12.83 0.10 9.27
N PRO A 207 12.31 1.33 9.28
CA PRO A 207 12.75 2.39 8.36
C PRO A 207 14.24 2.70 8.42
N SER A 208 14.86 2.72 9.61
CA SER A 208 16.30 2.98 9.78
C SER A 208 17.13 1.84 9.19
N ARG A 209 16.72 0.59 9.47
CA ARG A 209 17.33 -0.62 8.92
C ARG A 209 17.20 -0.70 7.41
N GLN A 210 16.03 -0.42 6.85
CA GLN A 210 15.80 -0.44 5.40
C GLN A 210 16.52 0.74 4.69
N ALA A 211 16.66 1.89 5.35
CA ALA A 211 17.54 2.97 4.89
C ALA A 211 19.02 2.57 4.86
N TRP A 212 19.49 1.80 5.85
CA TRP A 212 20.83 1.18 5.83
C TRP A 212 20.96 0.13 4.72
N GLN A 213 19.98 -0.75 4.49
CA GLN A 213 20.06 -1.79 3.45
C GLN A 213 20.25 -1.19 2.05
N ILE A 214 19.48 -0.14 1.72
CA ILE A 214 19.62 0.59 0.44
C ILE A 214 21.01 1.22 0.33
N ALA A 215 21.52 1.80 1.43
CA ALA A 215 22.84 2.42 1.48
C ALA A 215 23.98 1.39 1.34
N TRP A 216 23.89 0.25 2.04
CA TRP A 216 24.84 -0.87 1.94
C TRP A 216 24.89 -1.41 0.52
N GLY A 217 23.73 -1.73 -0.07
CA GLY A 217 23.64 -2.26 -1.44
C GLY A 217 24.26 -1.32 -2.48
N GLY A 218 24.08 0.00 -2.32
CA GLY A 218 24.73 0.99 -3.18
C GLY A 218 26.25 1.09 -2.96
N HIS A 219 26.69 1.12 -1.70
CA HIS A 219 28.11 1.18 -1.34
C HIS A 219 28.87 -0.05 -1.84
N ILE A 220 28.43 -1.25 -1.48
CA ILE A 220 29.20 -2.48 -1.71
C ILE A 220 29.30 -2.84 -3.20
N LEU A 221 28.31 -2.48 -4.01
CA LEU A 221 28.38 -2.64 -5.46
C LEU A 221 29.40 -1.71 -6.14
N ILE A 222 29.84 -0.64 -5.46
CA ILE A 222 30.92 0.24 -5.90
C ILE A 222 32.27 -0.24 -5.33
N THR A 223 32.32 -0.63 -4.06
CA THR A 223 33.60 -0.88 -3.34
C THR A 223 34.11 -2.31 -3.42
N ASP A 224 33.25 -3.32 -3.27
CA ASP A 224 33.61 -4.75 -3.39
C ASP A 224 32.36 -5.61 -3.69
N PRO A 225 31.90 -5.67 -4.95
CA PRO A 225 30.65 -6.37 -5.31
C PRO A 225 30.68 -7.88 -5.03
N VAL A 226 31.86 -8.49 -4.83
CA VAL A 226 31.97 -9.91 -4.44
C VAL A 226 31.51 -10.11 -3.00
N LYS A 227 31.65 -9.09 -2.14
CA LYS A 227 31.20 -9.09 -0.75
C LYS A 227 29.76 -8.59 -0.55
N LEU A 228 28.95 -8.44 -1.61
CA LEU A 228 27.55 -7.95 -1.55
C LEU A 228 26.74 -8.51 -0.36
N TRP A 229 26.84 -9.82 -0.12
CA TRP A 229 26.08 -10.52 0.92
C TRP A 229 26.68 -10.43 2.33
N GLN A 230 27.95 -10.02 2.45
CA GLN A 230 28.66 -9.91 3.72
C GLN A 230 28.55 -8.48 4.26
N SER A 231 27.42 -8.16 4.88
CA SER A 231 27.18 -6.81 5.40
C SER A 231 28.12 -6.44 6.55
N ASN A 232 28.25 -5.14 6.80
CA ASN A 232 29.02 -4.66 7.95
C ASN A 232 28.35 -4.99 9.30
N ALA A 233 27.04 -5.27 9.32
CA ALA A 233 26.28 -5.62 10.53
C ALA A 233 26.33 -7.12 10.84
N PHE A 234 25.96 -7.48 12.07
CA PHE A 234 26.02 -8.85 12.61
C PHE A 234 27.43 -9.49 12.58
N PHE A 235 28.51 -8.71 12.55
CA PHE A 235 29.87 -9.27 12.53
C PHE A 235 30.10 -10.20 13.74
N PRO A 236 30.64 -11.42 13.57
CA PRO A 236 31.30 -11.96 12.37
C PRO A 236 30.44 -12.87 11.46
N GLU A 237 29.11 -12.88 11.60
CA GLU A 237 28.23 -13.86 10.93
C GLU A 237 28.24 -13.77 9.38
N PRO A 238 28.23 -14.91 8.66
CA PRO A 238 28.36 -14.95 7.21
C PRO A 238 27.03 -14.72 6.48
N ASN A 239 27.08 -14.02 5.34
CA ASN A 239 25.91 -13.66 4.52
C ASN A 239 24.89 -12.75 5.23
N SER A 240 25.32 -11.93 6.20
CA SER A 240 24.43 -11.14 7.06
C SER A 240 23.50 -10.14 6.33
N PHE A 241 23.75 -9.81 5.06
CA PHE A 241 22.81 -9.02 4.25
C PHE A 241 21.54 -9.79 3.85
N ALA A 242 21.55 -11.14 3.91
CA ALA A 242 20.39 -12.00 3.66
C ALA A 242 19.56 -12.29 4.93
N PHE A 243 19.84 -11.59 6.04
CA PHE A 243 19.03 -11.64 7.28
C PHE A 243 17.77 -10.75 7.19
N GLY A 244 17.23 -10.55 5.98
CA GLY A 244 16.06 -9.71 5.68
C GLY A 244 15.99 -9.41 4.18
N ASP A 245 14.85 -8.89 3.72
CA ASP A 245 14.65 -8.53 2.30
C ASP A 245 15.64 -7.45 1.86
N SER A 246 16.47 -7.74 0.85
CA SER A 246 17.69 -6.97 0.59
C SER A 246 17.52 -5.63 -0.15
N LEU A 247 16.33 -5.29 -0.64
CA LEU A 247 16.03 -4.05 -1.36
C LEU A 247 16.98 -3.75 -2.55
N LEU A 248 17.60 -4.79 -3.13
CA LEU A 248 18.70 -4.68 -4.09
C LEU A 248 18.31 -3.92 -5.37
N GLY A 249 17.03 -3.98 -5.78
CA GLY A 249 16.47 -3.14 -6.85
C GLY A 249 16.53 -1.62 -6.61
N TYR A 250 16.81 -1.17 -5.38
CA TYR A 250 17.05 0.24 -5.02
C TYR A 250 18.53 0.59 -4.81
N ALA A 251 19.48 -0.36 -4.89
CA ALA A 251 20.90 -0.10 -4.71
C ALA A 251 21.48 1.07 -5.55
N PRO A 252 21.03 1.34 -6.80
CA PRO A 252 21.48 2.52 -7.56
C PRO A 252 21.16 3.87 -6.90
N ALA A 253 20.17 3.94 -6.00
CA ALA A 253 19.93 5.13 -5.20
C ALA A 253 20.94 5.23 -4.04
N GLY A 254 21.29 4.11 -3.41
CA GLY A 254 22.30 4.04 -2.35
C GLY A 254 23.68 4.55 -2.75
N MET A 255 23.99 4.53 -4.05
CA MET A 255 25.20 5.10 -4.66
C MET A 255 25.28 6.63 -4.59
N LEU A 256 24.20 7.32 -4.22
CA LEU A 256 24.11 8.79 -4.23
C LEU A 256 24.23 9.38 -2.82
N GLY A 257 25.45 9.72 -2.43
CA GLY A 257 25.79 10.36 -1.14
C GLY A 257 26.08 9.36 0.00
N GLU A 258 26.57 9.86 1.12
CA GLU A 258 27.10 9.03 2.22
C GLU A 258 26.53 9.45 3.59
N GLY A 259 26.55 8.55 4.56
CA GLY A 259 26.10 8.81 5.93
C GLY A 259 24.57 8.78 6.14
N PRO A 260 24.15 8.85 7.42
CA PRO A 260 22.77 8.58 7.83
C PRO A 260 21.77 9.62 7.32
N LEU A 261 22.18 10.89 7.16
CA LEU A 261 21.32 11.93 6.58
C LEU A 261 20.99 11.64 5.11
N ALA A 262 21.98 11.21 4.31
CA ALA A 262 21.76 10.81 2.92
C ALA A 262 20.91 9.53 2.83
N ALA A 263 21.15 8.55 3.72
CA ALA A 263 20.32 7.34 3.81
C ALA A 263 18.85 7.66 4.13
N THR A 264 18.60 8.53 5.12
CA THR A 264 17.24 8.99 5.50
C THR A 264 16.55 9.72 4.34
N LEU A 265 17.26 10.61 3.64
CA LEU A 265 16.74 11.33 2.48
C LEU A 265 16.37 10.37 1.33
N ARG A 266 17.24 9.40 1.02
CA ARG A 266 16.98 8.37 0.00
C ARG A 266 15.75 7.55 0.35
N TYR A 267 15.65 7.08 1.60
CA TYR A 267 14.50 6.30 2.06
C TYR A 267 13.20 7.06 1.86
N ASN A 268 13.10 8.31 2.36
CA ASN A 268 11.89 9.12 2.23
C ASN A 268 11.50 9.39 0.76
N ILE A 269 12.47 9.66 -0.12
CA ILE A 269 12.21 9.83 -1.56
C ILE A 269 11.68 8.51 -2.17
N ILE A 270 12.30 7.38 -1.85
CA ILE A 270 11.92 6.06 -2.39
C ILE A 270 10.54 5.63 -1.86
N PHE A 271 10.22 5.88 -0.59
CA PHE A 271 8.93 5.61 0.04
C PHE A 271 7.76 6.31 -0.70
N VAL A 272 7.93 7.59 -1.05
CA VAL A 272 6.92 8.33 -1.84
C VAL A 272 6.89 7.85 -3.30
N LEU A 273 8.05 7.56 -3.91
CA LEU A 273 8.10 7.01 -5.27
C LEU A 273 7.51 5.60 -5.38
N ALA A 274 7.57 4.79 -4.33
CA ALA A 274 6.96 3.46 -4.25
C ALA A 274 5.43 3.55 -4.28
N HIS A 275 4.85 4.48 -3.51
CA HIS A 275 3.41 4.80 -3.58
C HIS A 275 3.01 5.31 -4.96
N ALA A 276 3.78 6.24 -5.55
CA ALA A 276 3.51 6.74 -6.91
C ALA A 276 3.61 5.65 -7.98
N LEU A 277 4.57 4.73 -7.86
CA LEU A 277 4.74 3.59 -8.77
C LEU A 277 3.60 2.58 -8.63
N LEU A 278 3.11 2.32 -7.41
CA LEU A 278 1.98 1.42 -7.16
C LEU A 278 0.67 1.99 -7.71
N ALA A 279 0.42 3.30 -7.54
CA ALA A 279 -0.73 3.97 -8.14
C ALA A 279 -0.66 3.92 -9.68
N LEU A 280 0.50 4.24 -10.27
CA LEU A 280 0.69 4.20 -11.73
C LEU A 280 0.59 2.76 -12.28
N GLY A 281 1.17 1.78 -11.60
CA GLY A 281 1.12 0.37 -11.97
C GLY A 281 -0.29 -0.22 -11.86
N GLY A 282 -1.00 0.06 -10.76
CA GLY A 282 -2.40 -0.33 -10.56
C GLY A 282 -3.33 0.29 -11.61
N TYR A 283 -3.12 1.58 -11.92
CA TYR A 283 -3.81 2.25 -13.03
C TYR A 283 -3.54 1.54 -14.36
N ALA A 284 -2.26 1.35 -14.72
CA ALA A 284 -1.86 0.75 -15.98
C ALA A 284 -2.41 -0.67 -16.16
N LEU A 285 -2.39 -1.49 -15.10
CA LEU A 285 -2.95 -2.85 -15.09
C LEU A 285 -4.44 -2.80 -15.41
N VAL A 286 -5.23 -2.14 -14.57
CA VAL A 286 -6.69 -2.15 -14.66
C VAL A 286 -7.18 -1.48 -15.95
N ARG A 287 -6.44 -0.47 -16.44
CA ARG A 287 -6.67 0.17 -17.74
C ARG A 287 -6.37 -0.75 -18.92
N GLN A 288 -5.29 -1.55 -18.86
CA GLN A 288 -4.98 -2.57 -19.87
C GLN A 288 -5.95 -3.75 -19.83
N LEU A 289 -6.44 -4.17 -18.65
CA LEU A 289 -7.51 -5.19 -18.51
C LEU A 289 -8.81 -4.77 -19.22
N GLY A 290 -9.10 -3.46 -19.27
CA GLY A 290 -10.15 -2.88 -20.13
C GLY A 290 -11.17 -1.98 -19.43
N ALA A 291 -10.89 -1.56 -18.19
CA ALA A 291 -11.67 -0.55 -17.46
C ALA A 291 -11.55 0.85 -18.10
N GLY A 292 -12.43 1.77 -17.70
CA GLY A 292 -12.38 3.19 -18.05
C GLY A 292 -11.31 3.95 -17.26
N ARG A 293 -11.17 5.26 -17.53
CA ARG A 293 -10.20 6.12 -16.82
C ARG A 293 -10.52 6.24 -15.34
N THR A 294 -11.78 6.54 -15.01
CA THR A 294 -12.31 6.63 -13.64
C THR A 294 -12.21 5.31 -12.90
N GLY A 295 -12.66 4.20 -13.50
CA GLY A 295 -12.55 2.87 -12.91
C GLY A 295 -11.10 2.45 -12.61
N ALA A 296 -10.17 2.74 -13.53
CA ALA A 296 -8.75 2.49 -13.30
C ALA A 296 -8.15 3.41 -12.22
N ALA A 297 -8.60 4.67 -12.10
CA ALA A 297 -8.16 5.57 -11.03
C ALA A 297 -8.67 5.14 -9.64
N VAL A 298 -9.93 4.71 -9.55
CA VAL A 298 -10.50 4.15 -8.30
C VAL A 298 -9.72 2.90 -7.88
N ALA A 299 -9.42 2.00 -8.82
CA ALA A 299 -8.61 0.82 -8.51
C ALA A 299 -7.17 1.15 -8.14
N ALA A 300 -6.54 2.13 -8.80
CA ALA A 300 -5.20 2.60 -8.44
C ALA A 300 -5.14 3.14 -7.01
N ALA A 301 -6.10 3.99 -6.63
CA ALA A 301 -6.24 4.48 -5.26
C ALA A 301 -6.47 3.33 -4.27
N ALA A 302 -7.41 2.43 -4.56
CA ALA A 302 -7.75 1.30 -3.71
C ALA A 302 -6.60 0.28 -3.52
N ILE A 303 -5.75 0.07 -4.54
CA ILE A 303 -4.58 -0.81 -4.44
C ILE A 303 -3.45 -0.14 -3.62
N THR A 304 -3.31 1.18 -3.72
CA THR A 304 -2.17 1.91 -3.15
C THR A 304 -2.40 2.31 -1.69
N TYR A 305 -3.61 2.77 -1.37
CA TYR A 305 -3.98 3.37 -0.09
C TYR A 305 -5.09 2.56 0.62
N ALA A 306 -5.13 1.24 0.42
CA ALA A 306 -5.99 0.36 1.22
C ALA A 306 -5.61 0.48 2.71
N PRO A 307 -6.56 0.58 3.66
CA PRO A 307 -6.24 0.81 5.08
C PRO A 307 -5.23 -0.17 5.67
N TRP A 308 -5.23 -1.46 5.33
CA TRP A 308 -4.24 -2.43 5.81
C TRP A 308 -2.78 -2.09 5.46
N ARG A 309 -2.53 -1.34 4.37
CA ARG A 309 -1.18 -0.89 4.01
C ARG A 309 -0.63 0.18 4.94
N LEU A 310 -1.48 0.86 5.71
CA LEU A 310 -1.07 1.97 6.59
C LEU A 310 -0.23 1.48 7.79
N ALA A 311 -0.46 0.25 8.28
CA ALA A 311 0.39 -0.41 9.29
C ALA A 311 1.72 -0.96 8.71
N GLN A 312 1.88 -0.87 7.39
CA GLN A 312 3.03 -1.38 6.65
C GLN A 312 3.89 -0.24 6.11
N GLU A 313 3.65 1.01 6.51
CA GLU A 313 4.40 2.18 6.00
C GLU A 313 5.86 2.19 6.48
N GLY A 314 6.17 1.55 7.61
CA GLY A 314 7.56 1.28 8.02
C GLY A 314 8.26 0.19 7.19
N HIS A 315 7.48 -0.69 6.56
CA HIS A 315 7.94 -1.84 5.78
C HIS A 315 8.09 -1.47 4.29
N LEU A 316 9.19 -0.81 3.91
CA LEU A 316 9.41 -0.37 2.52
C LEU A 316 9.44 -1.55 1.53
N ASP A 317 9.90 -2.72 1.96
CA ASP A 317 9.76 -4.03 1.28
C ASP A 317 8.32 -4.35 0.85
N ILE A 318 7.33 -4.04 1.69
CA ILE A 318 5.89 -4.29 1.43
C ILE A 318 5.19 -3.07 0.79
N VAL A 319 5.67 -1.86 1.08
CA VAL A 319 5.22 -0.65 0.38
C VAL A 319 5.53 -0.76 -1.12
N SER A 320 6.72 -1.25 -1.48
CA SER A 320 7.28 -1.31 -2.84
C SER A 320 6.74 -2.44 -3.73
N ALA A 321 5.42 -2.65 -3.68
CA ALA A 321 4.67 -3.56 -4.53
C ALA A 321 4.46 -3.07 -5.98
N GLY A 322 4.86 -1.84 -6.33
CA GLY A 322 4.41 -1.14 -7.56
C GLY A 322 4.88 -1.74 -8.88
N GLY A 323 5.98 -2.50 -8.88
CA GLY A 323 6.44 -3.27 -10.02
C GLY A 323 5.53 -4.45 -10.36
N ILE A 324 4.82 -5.05 -9.39
CA ILE A 324 3.90 -6.18 -9.61
C ILE A 324 2.80 -5.84 -10.63
N PRO A 325 1.90 -4.87 -10.38
CA PRO A 325 0.84 -4.56 -11.34
C PRO A 325 1.40 -3.92 -12.62
N LEU A 326 2.53 -3.20 -12.55
CA LEU A 326 3.15 -2.60 -13.74
C LEU A 326 3.71 -3.68 -14.69
N ALA A 327 4.44 -4.68 -14.16
CA ALA A 327 4.93 -5.82 -14.94
C ALA A 327 3.76 -6.60 -15.56
N LEU A 328 2.72 -6.90 -14.78
CA LEU A 328 1.50 -7.55 -15.29
C LEU A 328 0.82 -6.72 -16.39
N ALA A 329 0.78 -5.40 -16.27
CA ALA A 329 0.27 -4.50 -17.30
C ALA A 329 1.11 -4.53 -18.57
N MET A 330 2.45 -4.49 -18.45
CA MET A 330 3.40 -4.53 -19.56
C MET A 330 3.38 -5.89 -20.28
N LEU A 331 3.37 -7.01 -19.55
CA LEU A 331 3.25 -8.36 -20.11
C LEU A 331 1.92 -8.54 -20.85
N ALA A 332 0.80 -8.16 -20.22
CA ALA A 332 -0.51 -8.14 -20.86
C ALA A 332 -0.53 -7.26 -22.12
N ARG A 333 0.15 -6.10 -22.08
CA ARG A 333 0.27 -5.19 -23.20
C ARG A 333 1.08 -5.80 -24.35
N GLY A 334 2.23 -6.40 -24.07
CA GLY A 334 3.10 -7.06 -25.05
C GLY A 334 2.44 -8.26 -25.73
N HIS A 335 1.59 -8.99 -24.99
CA HIS A 335 0.75 -10.06 -25.51
C HIS A 335 -0.46 -9.55 -26.31
N GLY A 336 -0.79 -8.25 -26.25
CA GLY A 336 -2.05 -7.73 -26.79
C GLY A 336 -3.29 -8.28 -26.04
N TRP A 337 -3.12 -8.75 -24.80
CA TRP A 337 -4.17 -9.36 -23.99
C TRP A 337 -4.88 -8.33 -23.11
N SER A 338 -6.20 -8.50 -22.94
CA SER A 338 -7.00 -7.74 -21.98
C SER A 338 -8.19 -8.57 -21.52
N LEU A 339 -8.53 -8.53 -20.23
CA LEU A 339 -9.68 -9.26 -19.67
C LEU A 339 -10.96 -9.01 -20.49
N ARG A 340 -11.31 -7.74 -20.74
CA ARG A 340 -12.55 -7.36 -21.46
C ARG A 340 -12.61 -7.84 -22.92
N ARG A 341 -11.47 -8.00 -23.62
CA ARG A 341 -11.44 -8.15 -25.09
C ARG A 341 -10.59 -9.32 -25.60
N GLY A 342 -10.12 -10.18 -24.70
CA GLY A 342 -9.27 -11.32 -25.02
C GLY A 342 -7.89 -10.96 -25.55
N LEU A 343 -7.31 -11.91 -26.29
CA LEU A 343 -6.00 -11.78 -26.95
C LEU A 343 -6.16 -11.14 -28.34
N ARG A 344 -5.35 -10.12 -28.64
CA ARG A 344 -5.41 -9.35 -29.90
C ARG A 344 -4.07 -9.36 -30.61
N SER A 345 -3.96 -10.22 -31.63
CA SER A 345 -2.70 -10.51 -32.34
C SER A 345 -2.18 -9.32 -33.16
N ASP A 346 -3.03 -8.34 -33.48
CA ASP A 346 -2.72 -7.03 -34.06
C ASP A 346 -1.99 -6.08 -33.10
N ARG A 347 -2.09 -6.30 -31.77
CA ARG A 347 -1.56 -5.39 -30.74
C ARG A 347 -0.37 -5.93 -29.98
N ARG A 348 0.19 -7.07 -30.42
CA ARG A 348 1.38 -7.68 -29.82
C ARG A 348 2.59 -6.77 -30.00
N SER A 349 3.44 -6.71 -28.97
CA SER A 349 4.65 -5.88 -28.97
C SER A 349 5.74 -6.51 -28.11
N ILE A 350 6.86 -6.86 -28.77
CA ILE A 350 8.03 -7.47 -28.13
C ILE A 350 8.61 -6.56 -27.05
N GLY A 351 8.73 -5.25 -27.32
CA GLY A 351 9.28 -4.29 -26.35
C GLY A 351 8.47 -4.19 -25.06
N TRP A 352 7.14 -4.27 -25.12
CA TRP A 352 6.30 -4.29 -23.91
C TRP A 352 6.39 -5.62 -23.14
N ALA A 353 6.57 -6.76 -23.83
CA ALA A 353 6.82 -8.03 -23.16
C ALA A 353 8.19 -8.04 -22.46
N ALA A 354 9.25 -7.65 -23.16
CA ALA A 354 10.60 -7.54 -22.61
C ALA A 354 10.67 -6.57 -21.42
N ALA A 355 10.06 -5.38 -21.53
CA ALA A 355 9.95 -4.44 -20.42
C ALA A 355 9.19 -5.03 -19.21
N GLY A 356 8.12 -5.79 -19.46
CA GLY A 356 7.40 -6.51 -18.41
C GLY A 356 8.25 -7.54 -17.66
N TRP A 357 9.08 -8.30 -18.36
CA TRP A 357 10.03 -9.24 -17.74
C TRP A 357 11.15 -8.53 -16.97
N VAL A 358 11.66 -7.40 -17.47
CA VAL A 358 12.67 -6.58 -16.76
C VAL A 358 12.09 -5.97 -15.48
N VAL A 359 10.88 -5.39 -15.54
CA VAL A 359 10.19 -4.87 -14.34
C VAL A 359 9.85 -6.00 -13.36
N ALA A 360 9.55 -7.21 -13.86
CA ALA A 360 9.32 -8.36 -12.99
C ALA A 360 10.60 -8.79 -12.25
N ALA A 361 11.74 -8.86 -12.93
CA ALA A 361 13.03 -9.18 -12.30
C ALA A 361 13.47 -8.13 -11.28
N TRP A 362 13.26 -6.84 -11.60
CA TRP A 362 13.50 -5.73 -10.67
C TRP A 362 12.58 -5.80 -9.43
N GLN A 363 11.31 -6.15 -9.60
CA GLN A 363 10.38 -6.28 -8.47
C GLN A 363 10.75 -7.43 -7.53
N VAL A 364 11.26 -8.55 -8.05
CA VAL A 364 11.74 -9.68 -7.23
C VAL A 364 13.06 -9.34 -6.53
N SER A 365 13.94 -8.53 -7.14
CA SER A 365 15.18 -8.09 -6.48
C SER A 365 14.99 -7.02 -5.39
N LEU A 366 13.74 -6.62 -5.09
CA LEU A 366 13.44 -5.82 -3.89
C LEU A 366 13.26 -6.69 -2.63
N GLY A 367 12.67 -7.87 -2.77
CA GLY A 367 12.40 -8.76 -1.64
C GLY A 367 11.53 -9.98 -2.01
N PHE A 368 11.74 -11.07 -1.30
CA PHE A 368 11.05 -12.33 -1.48
C PHE A 368 9.68 -12.38 -0.79
N SER A 369 9.44 -11.58 0.27
CA SER A 369 8.13 -11.43 0.92
C SER A 369 6.99 -11.18 -0.08
N LEU A 370 7.22 -10.30 -1.07
CA LEU A 370 6.31 -10.09 -2.20
C LEU A 370 6.78 -10.80 -3.49
N GLY A 371 8.08 -11.03 -3.64
CA GLY A 371 8.68 -11.66 -4.82
C GLY A 371 8.21 -13.09 -5.06
N VAL A 372 8.19 -13.96 -4.05
CA VAL A 372 7.79 -15.37 -4.23
C VAL A 372 6.30 -15.52 -4.58
N PRO A 373 5.34 -14.84 -3.89
CA PRO A 373 3.94 -14.82 -4.33
C PRO A 373 3.76 -14.31 -5.77
N PHE A 374 4.54 -13.32 -6.18
CA PHE A 374 4.52 -12.80 -7.56
C PHE A 374 5.09 -13.79 -8.57
N LEU A 375 6.18 -14.50 -8.26
CA LEU A 375 6.71 -15.60 -9.07
C LEU A 375 5.67 -16.72 -9.25
N TYR A 376 4.91 -17.08 -8.21
CA TYR A 376 3.80 -18.05 -8.33
C TYR A 376 2.66 -17.55 -9.22
N VAL A 377 2.29 -16.27 -9.15
CA VAL A 377 1.28 -15.69 -10.06
C VAL A 377 1.78 -15.68 -11.51
N LEU A 378 3.05 -15.35 -11.77
CA LEU A 378 3.65 -15.45 -13.11
C LEU A 378 3.71 -16.90 -13.60
N GLY A 379 4.12 -17.84 -12.75
CA GLY A 379 4.13 -19.28 -13.04
C GLY A 379 2.74 -19.81 -13.42
N LEU A 380 1.71 -19.43 -12.66
CA LEU A 380 0.31 -19.77 -12.96
C LEU A 380 -0.15 -19.18 -14.30
N ILE A 381 0.21 -17.93 -14.60
CA ILE A 381 -0.09 -17.29 -15.90
C ILE A 381 0.61 -18.04 -17.05
N LEU A 382 1.88 -18.46 -16.86
CA LEU A 382 2.63 -19.24 -17.84
C LEU A 382 2.02 -20.63 -18.07
N VAL A 383 1.62 -21.34 -17.02
CA VAL A 383 0.91 -22.64 -17.13
C VAL A 383 -0.43 -22.48 -17.86
N ILE A 384 -1.21 -21.46 -17.52
CA ILE A 384 -2.47 -21.15 -18.22
C ILE A 384 -2.21 -20.80 -19.69
N ALA A 385 -1.14 -20.07 -20.02
CA ALA A 385 -0.76 -19.80 -21.39
C ALA A 385 -0.36 -21.09 -22.13
N LEU A 386 0.51 -21.91 -21.52
CA LEU A 386 1.01 -23.18 -22.07
C LEU A 386 -0.12 -24.19 -22.37
N ILE A 387 -1.19 -24.19 -21.58
CA ILE A 387 -2.38 -25.03 -21.84
C ILE A 387 -3.31 -24.38 -22.87
N THR A 388 -3.64 -23.09 -22.72
CA THR A 388 -4.70 -22.45 -23.52
C THR A 388 -4.26 -22.06 -24.94
N VAL A 389 -2.97 -21.86 -25.19
CA VAL A 389 -2.42 -21.57 -26.53
C VAL A 389 -2.54 -22.78 -27.48
N PRO A 390 -1.98 -23.96 -27.18
CA PRO A 390 -2.11 -25.13 -28.06
C PRO A 390 -3.56 -25.63 -28.15
N LEU A 391 -4.34 -25.59 -27.06
CA LEU A 391 -5.76 -25.96 -27.11
C LEU A 391 -6.57 -25.06 -28.05
N ARG A 392 -6.22 -23.76 -28.14
CA ARG A 392 -6.81 -22.85 -29.14
C ARG A 392 -6.32 -23.12 -30.55
N TRP A 393 -5.03 -23.42 -30.74
CA TRP A 393 -4.46 -23.75 -32.04
C TRP A 393 -5.09 -25.03 -32.62
N TRP A 394 -5.26 -26.06 -31.81
CA TRP A 394 -5.92 -27.32 -32.19
C TRP A 394 -7.42 -27.12 -32.50
N ARG A 395 -8.17 -26.44 -31.61
CA ARG A 395 -9.61 -26.20 -31.82
C ARG A 395 -9.93 -25.18 -32.93
N ARG A 396 -8.98 -24.32 -33.30
CA ARG A 396 -9.10 -23.31 -34.36
C ARG A 396 -7.74 -23.14 -35.06
N PRO A 397 -7.41 -23.99 -36.07
CA PRO A 397 -6.17 -23.87 -36.84
C PRO A 397 -6.20 -22.61 -37.73
N ALA A 398 -5.85 -21.47 -37.13
CA ALA A 398 -5.76 -20.19 -37.82
C ALA A 398 -4.49 -20.12 -38.70
N LYS A 399 -4.57 -19.44 -39.86
CA LYS A 399 -3.44 -19.20 -40.78
C LYS A 399 -2.29 -18.35 -40.19
N ARG A 400 -2.30 -18.04 -38.89
CA ARG A 400 -1.27 -17.27 -38.16
C ARG A 400 -1.16 -17.78 -36.72
N PRO A 401 0.05 -17.95 -36.16
CA PRO A 401 0.22 -18.51 -34.82
C PRO A 401 -0.23 -17.53 -33.72
N VAL A 402 -0.83 -18.10 -32.67
CA VAL A 402 -1.46 -17.39 -31.54
C VAL A 402 -0.47 -16.48 -30.82
N LEU A 403 0.74 -16.97 -30.59
CA LEU A 403 1.93 -16.20 -30.21
C LEU A 403 2.90 -16.21 -31.40
N GLY A 404 3.60 -15.10 -31.65
CA GLY A 404 4.64 -15.07 -32.69
C GLY A 404 5.95 -15.61 -32.16
N TRP A 405 6.79 -16.24 -32.99
CA TRP A 405 8.04 -16.87 -32.53
C TRP A 405 8.94 -15.91 -31.74
N ARG A 406 9.04 -14.64 -32.19
CA ARG A 406 9.81 -13.60 -31.48
C ARG A 406 9.28 -13.31 -30.08
N LEU A 407 7.96 -13.39 -29.88
CA LEU A 407 7.34 -13.22 -28.57
C LEU A 407 7.65 -14.44 -27.69
N LEU A 408 7.47 -15.66 -28.20
CA LEU A 408 7.86 -16.90 -27.50
C LEU A 408 9.34 -16.91 -27.07
N VAL A 409 10.26 -16.42 -27.91
CA VAL A 409 11.68 -16.27 -27.55
C VAL A 409 11.89 -15.16 -26.51
N THR A 410 11.13 -14.06 -26.59
CA THR A 410 11.17 -12.99 -25.57
C THR A 410 10.67 -13.48 -24.21
N ASP A 411 9.62 -14.29 -24.19
CA ASP A 411 9.05 -14.86 -22.96
C ASP A 411 9.93 -15.99 -22.41
N GLY A 412 10.51 -16.83 -23.28
CA GLY A 412 11.49 -17.84 -22.87
C GLY A 412 12.75 -17.23 -22.26
N LEU A 413 13.33 -16.21 -22.91
CA LEU A 413 14.46 -15.45 -22.34
C LEU A 413 14.04 -14.69 -21.08
N GLY A 414 12.84 -14.10 -21.05
CA GLY A 414 12.30 -13.40 -19.88
C GLY A 414 12.16 -14.30 -18.66
N VAL A 415 11.65 -15.51 -18.83
CA VAL A 415 11.56 -16.54 -17.78
C VAL A 415 12.95 -17.01 -17.34
N VAL A 416 13.89 -17.27 -18.26
CA VAL A 416 15.26 -17.68 -17.93
C VAL A 416 16.01 -16.58 -17.15
N ILE A 417 15.88 -15.32 -17.57
CA ILE A 417 16.49 -14.17 -16.87
C ILE A 417 15.85 -13.99 -15.50
N LEU A 418 14.51 -14.02 -15.39
CA LEU A 418 13.79 -13.88 -14.13
C LEU A 418 14.16 -14.99 -13.15
N ALA A 419 14.16 -16.25 -13.59
CA ALA A 419 14.54 -17.40 -12.77
C ALA A 419 16.02 -17.35 -12.36
N GLY A 420 16.92 -16.98 -13.28
CA GLY A 420 18.35 -16.83 -13.00
C GLY A 420 18.64 -15.73 -11.97
N VAL A 421 18.06 -14.55 -12.13
CA VAL A 421 18.17 -13.45 -11.16
C VAL A 421 17.58 -13.85 -9.81
N SER A 422 16.39 -14.45 -9.80
CA SER A 422 15.75 -14.91 -8.56
C SER A 422 16.59 -15.95 -7.82
N ALA A 423 17.16 -16.92 -8.54
CA ALA A 423 18.01 -17.96 -7.95
C ALA A 423 19.33 -17.38 -7.42
N LEU A 424 20.01 -16.51 -8.18
CA LEU A 424 21.26 -15.86 -7.76
C LEU A 424 21.07 -15.02 -6.48
N ILE A 425 19.92 -14.35 -6.35
CA ILE A 425 19.57 -13.57 -5.16
C ILE A 425 19.13 -14.50 -4.00
N ALA A 426 18.48 -15.63 -4.27
CA ALA A 426 17.99 -16.55 -3.24
C ALA A 426 19.09 -17.45 -2.62
N LEU A 427 20.15 -17.79 -3.36
CA LEU A 427 21.25 -18.66 -2.90
C LEU A 427 21.79 -18.40 -1.48
N PRO A 428 22.03 -17.15 -1.02
CA PRO A 428 22.45 -16.89 0.36
C PRO A 428 21.33 -17.10 1.39
N TYR A 429 20.07 -16.80 1.08
CA TYR A 429 18.93 -17.00 1.99
C TYR A 429 18.75 -18.49 2.35
N PHE A 430 18.98 -19.39 1.40
CA PHE A 430 19.03 -20.85 1.63
C PHE A 430 20.24 -21.33 2.46
N LYS A 431 21.23 -20.47 2.74
CA LYS A 431 22.38 -20.75 3.62
C LYS A 431 22.22 -20.16 5.02
N VAL A 432 21.27 -19.25 5.22
CA VAL A 432 20.90 -18.76 6.55
C VAL A 432 20.25 -19.93 7.30
N HIS A 433 20.96 -20.45 8.30
CA HIS A 433 20.43 -21.47 9.19
C HIS A 433 19.58 -20.75 10.24
N ASP A 434 18.27 -20.98 10.22
CA ASP A 434 17.38 -20.46 11.26
C ASP A 434 17.15 -21.50 12.35
N GLY A 435 17.00 -21.03 13.59
CA GLY A 435 16.87 -21.88 14.77
C GLY A 435 15.42 -22.13 15.20
N SER A 436 14.46 -21.45 14.58
CA SER A 436 13.03 -21.55 14.90
C SER A 436 12.28 -22.53 14.01
N ASP A 437 11.19 -23.09 14.53
CA ASP A 437 10.20 -23.76 13.70
C ASP A 437 9.40 -22.70 12.93
N GLY A 438 9.69 -22.57 11.63
CA GLY A 438 8.96 -21.67 10.73
C GLY A 438 7.45 -21.94 10.69
N THR A 439 7.00 -23.15 11.01
CA THR A 439 5.58 -23.48 11.15
C THR A 439 4.97 -22.78 12.36
N ALA A 440 5.69 -22.72 13.48
CA ALA A 440 5.25 -22.01 14.69
C ALA A 440 5.19 -20.48 14.46
N GLU A 441 6.13 -19.91 13.71
CA GLU A 441 6.08 -18.49 13.32
C GLU A 441 4.91 -18.21 12.36
N ILE A 442 4.69 -19.06 11.34
CA ILE A 442 3.53 -18.96 10.44
C ILE A 442 2.21 -19.07 11.25
N ASN A 443 2.15 -19.95 12.24
CA ASN A 443 0.98 -20.08 13.13
C ASN A 443 0.76 -18.81 13.97
N PHE A 444 1.82 -18.21 14.52
CA PHE A 444 1.73 -16.99 15.32
C PHE A 444 1.23 -15.79 14.50
N PHE A 445 1.73 -15.63 13.27
CA PHE A 445 1.36 -14.52 12.38
C PHE A 445 0.13 -14.80 11.48
N SER A 446 -0.49 -15.98 11.55
CA SER A 446 -1.69 -16.29 10.76
C SER A 446 -2.91 -15.51 11.27
N PRO A 447 -3.52 -14.64 10.45
CA PRO A 447 -4.56 -13.73 10.91
C PRO A 447 -5.93 -14.41 11.01
N PRO A 448 -6.70 -14.18 12.09
CA PRO A 448 -8.06 -14.71 12.21
C PRO A 448 -8.99 -14.07 11.17
N LEU A 449 -10.08 -14.75 10.76
CA LEU A 449 -11.01 -14.25 9.73
C LEU A 449 -11.54 -12.82 10.00
N ARG A 450 -11.69 -12.43 11.28
CA ARG A 450 -12.09 -11.07 11.67
C ARG A 450 -11.12 -9.96 11.24
N SER A 451 -9.84 -10.28 11.02
CA SER A 451 -8.81 -9.34 10.56
C SER A 451 -9.16 -8.62 9.26
N LEU A 452 -9.91 -9.28 8.37
CA LEU A 452 -10.37 -8.69 7.10
C LEU A 452 -11.32 -7.49 7.28
N LEU A 453 -11.89 -7.33 8.48
CA LEU A 453 -12.79 -6.23 8.85
C LEU A 453 -12.14 -5.23 9.82
N ILE A 454 -10.93 -5.53 10.34
CA ILE A 454 -10.24 -4.71 11.34
C ILE A 454 -9.22 -3.80 10.64
N GLY A 455 -9.40 -2.49 10.84
CA GLY A 455 -8.50 -1.46 10.35
C GLY A 455 -7.35 -1.17 11.33
N PRO A 456 -6.16 -0.81 10.83
CA PRO A 456 -5.00 -0.51 11.66
C PRO A 456 -5.09 0.86 12.35
N ALA A 457 -4.22 1.10 13.33
CA ALA A 457 -4.20 2.32 14.15
C ALA A 457 -3.91 3.58 13.32
N GLU A 458 -3.16 3.41 12.23
CA GLU A 458 -2.68 4.43 11.32
C GLU A 458 -3.79 4.93 10.36
N SER A 459 -4.99 4.35 10.38
CA SER A 459 -6.13 4.85 9.58
C SER A 459 -6.85 6.00 10.30
N ARG A 460 -6.97 7.16 9.63
CA ARG A 460 -7.67 8.35 10.17
C ARG A 460 -9.12 8.09 10.54
N ILE A 461 -9.78 7.16 9.85
CA ILE A 461 -11.19 6.82 10.05
C ILE A 461 -11.35 5.57 10.92
N TRP A 462 -10.53 4.55 10.72
CA TRP A 462 -10.74 3.24 11.34
C TRP A 462 -9.89 2.97 12.59
N GLY A 463 -8.81 3.73 12.83
CA GLY A 463 -7.82 3.41 13.88
C GLY A 463 -8.36 3.46 15.31
N ALA A 464 -9.23 4.42 15.61
CA ALA A 464 -9.91 4.52 16.92
C ALA A 464 -11.19 3.67 17.00
N PRO A 465 -12.13 3.69 16.02
CA PRO A 465 -13.32 2.81 16.08
C PRO A 465 -13.00 1.31 16.14
N HIS A 466 -11.86 0.88 15.60
CA HIS A 466 -11.40 -0.51 15.68
C HIS A 466 -10.38 -0.78 16.78
N GLU A 467 -10.11 0.14 17.71
CA GLU A 467 -9.10 -0.07 18.77
C GLU A 467 -9.35 -1.33 19.60
N VAL A 468 -10.56 -1.53 20.12
CA VAL A 468 -10.93 -2.71 20.93
C VAL A 468 -10.96 -4.01 20.10
N PRO A 469 -11.52 -4.06 18.87
CA PRO A 469 -11.32 -5.20 17.97
C PRO A 469 -9.85 -5.50 17.67
N ARG A 470 -9.01 -4.47 17.47
CA ARG A 470 -7.60 -4.56 17.09
C ARG A 470 -6.72 -5.05 18.24
N SER A 471 -7.02 -4.68 19.49
CA SER A 471 -6.34 -5.24 20.68
C SER A 471 -6.69 -6.72 20.96
N SER A 472 -7.62 -7.32 20.21
CA SER A 472 -7.90 -8.76 20.24
C SER A 472 -7.00 -9.60 19.31
N LEU A 473 -6.05 -8.98 18.60
CA LEU A 473 -5.17 -9.65 17.63
C LEU A 473 -3.78 -9.90 18.24
N ASN A 474 -3.19 -11.07 17.96
CA ASN A 474 -1.87 -11.45 18.50
C ASN A 474 -0.76 -10.48 18.09
N TRP A 475 -0.80 -9.99 16.84
CA TRP A 475 0.16 -9.01 16.33
C TRP A 475 -0.55 -7.95 15.48
N PRO A 476 -1.12 -6.89 16.10
CA PRO A 476 -2.02 -5.96 15.41
C PRO A 476 -1.44 -5.27 14.15
N ALA A 477 -0.13 -5.05 14.09
CA ALA A 477 0.56 -4.41 12.96
C ALA A 477 0.56 -5.26 11.66
N GLU A 478 0.55 -6.59 11.79
CA GLU A 478 0.54 -7.52 10.63
C GLU A 478 -0.84 -8.18 10.44
N MET A 479 -1.73 -8.07 11.43
CA MET A 479 -3.06 -8.70 11.43
C MET A 479 -4.23 -7.73 11.16
N SER A 480 -4.01 -6.45 10.93
CA SER A 480 -5.09 -5.48 10.63
C SER A 480 -5.32 -5.35 9.12
N LEU A 481 -6.18 -6.19 8.54
CA LEU A 481 -6.20 -6.50 7.10
C LEU A 481 -7.36 -5.88 6.31
N LEU A 482 -8.06 -4.87 6.84
CA LEU A 482 -9.15 -4.16 6.17
C LEU A 482 -8.72 -3.48 4.83
N PRO A 483 -9.31 -3.86 3.68
CA PRO A 483 -9.10 -3.19 2.38
C PRO A 483 -9.95 -1.93 2.17
N GLY A 484 -10.87 -1.67 3.10
CA GLY A 484 -11.84 -0.59 3.05
C GLY A 484 -13.25 -1.07 2.71
N PHE A 485 -14.25 -0.58 3.46
CA PHE A 485 -15.66 -0.90 3.23
C PHE A 485 -16.19 -0.25 1.95
N VAL A 486 -15.64 0.89 1.51
CA VAL A 486 -15.93 1.47 0.21
C VAL A 486 -15.46 0.54 -0.91
N LEU A 487 -14.26 -0.05 -0.77
CA LEU A 487 -13.75 -1.03 -1.73
C LEU A 487 -14.61 -2.30 -1.74
N TYR A 488 -15.01 -2.82 -0.57
CA TYR A 488 -15.93 -3.96 -0.49
C TYR A 488 -17.29 -3.66 -1.15
N ALA A 489 -17.90 -2.50 -0.88
CA ALA A 489 -19.19 -2.11 -1.48
C ALA A 489 -19.09 -1.96 -3.01
N LEU A 490 -18.02 -1.34 -3.52
CA LEU A 490 -17.78 -1.21 -4.96
C LEU A 490 -17.47 -2.56 -5.64
N ALA A 491 -16.75 -3.46 -4.96
CA ALA A 491 -16.46 -4.80 -5.47
C ALA A 491 -17.71 -5.69 -5.51
N LEU A 492 -18.57 -5.62 -4.48
CA LEU A 492 -19.87 -6.28 -4.43
C LEU A 492 -20.80 -5.76 -5.53
N ALA A 493 -20.88 -4.44 -5.71
CA ALA A 493 -21.56 -3.85 -6.86
C ALA A 493 -20.98 -4.37 -8.19
N GLY A 494 -19.66 -4.55 -8.27
CA GLY A 494 -18.93 -5.12 -9.41
C GLY A 494 -19.27 -6.58 -9.76
N LEU A 495 -19.87 -7.35 -8.85
CA LEU A 495 -20.38 -8.70 -9.13
C LEU A 495 -21.73 -8.66 -9.86
N ALA A 496 -22.62 -7.72 -9.51
CA ALA A 496 -23.94 -7.56 -10.15
C ALA A 496 -23.90 -6.65 -11.40
N PHE A 497 -23.22 -5.51 -11.30
CA PHE A 497 -23.20 -4.40 -12.24
C PHE A 497 -21.75 -4.10 -12.65
N SER A 498 -21.35 -4.49 -13.87
CA SER A 498 -19.95 -4.35 -14.31
C SER A 498 -19.77 -4.59 -15.82
N ILE A 499 -18.73 -3.97 -16.39
CA ILE A 499 -18.27 -4.23 -17.77
C ILE A 499 -17.73 -5.65 -18.00
N TRP A 500 -17.38 -6.38 -16.93
CA TRP A 500 -16.88 -7.74 -17.03
C TRP A 500 -18.04 -8.71 -17.28
N THR A 501 -17.82 -9.73 -18.11
CA THR A 501 -18.82 -10.79 -18.33
C THR A 501 -19.00 -11.65 -17.08
N LEU A 502 -20.16 -12.29 -16.91
CA LEU A 502 -20.44 -13.14 -15.73
C LEU A 502 -19.33 -14.18 -15.46
N ARG A 503 -18.83 -14.84 -16.51
CA ARG A 503 -17.71 -15.81 -16.40
C ARG A 503 -16.43 -15.17 -15.83
N GLN A 504 -16.14 -13.92 -16.18
CA GLN A 504 -14.98 -13.20 -15.65
C GLN A 504 -15.19 -12.77 -14.20
N ARG A 505 -16.41 -12.36 -13.82
CA ARG A 505 -16.76 -12.04 -12.43
C ARG A 505 -16.65 -13.28 -11.53
N LEU A 506 -17.14 -14.43 -11.98
CA LEU A 506 -17.02 -15.70 -11.28
C LEU A 506 -15.56 -16.16 -11.15
N LEU A 507 -14.73 -16.03 -12.20
CA LEU A 507 -13.30 -16.34 -12.10
C LEU A 507 -12.56 -15.38 -11.15
N LEU A 508 -12.88 -14.09 -11.16
CA LEU A 508 -12.35 -13.12 -10.18
C LEU A 508 -12.79 -13.45 -8.74
N LEU A 509 -14.02 -13.90 -8.54
CA LEU A 509 -14.55 -14.31 -7.23
C LEU A 509 -13.88 -15.61 -6.71
N ILE A 510 -13.65 -16.59 -7.58
CA ILE A 510 -12.91 -17.82 -7.24
C ILE A 510 -11.45 -17.48 -6.88
N ALA A 511 -10.79 -16.63 -7.68
CA ALA A 511 -9.45 -16.16 -7.38
C ALA A 511 -9.41 -15.39 -6.04
N LEU A 512 -10.41 -14.53 -5.77
CA LEU A 512 -10.53 -13.75 -4.55
C LEU A 512 -10.70 -14.64 -3.31
N ALA A 513 -11.53 -15.69 -3.40
CA ALA A 513 -11.66 -16.68 -2.34
C ALA A 513 -10.33 -17.40 -2.08
N GLY A 514 -9.60 -17.77 -3.15
CA GLY A 514 -8.27 -18.37 -3.06
C GLY A 514 -7.24 -17.46 -2.39
N THR A 515 -7.16 -16.17 -2.75
CA THR A 515 -6.21 -15.24 -2.13
C THR A 515 -6.58 -14.93 -0.68
N ILE A 516 -7.87 -14.86 -0.33
CA ILE A 516 -8.32 -14.73 1.06
C ILE A 516 -7.88 -15.96 1.87
N ILE A 517 -8.14 -17.17 1.39
CA ILE A 517 -7.73 -18.42 2.06
C ILE A 517 -6.21 -18.46 2.31
N LEU A 518 -5.39 -18.05 1.34
CA LEU A 518 -3.94 -17.96 1.52
C LEU A 518 -3.53 -16.83 2.49
N THR A 519 -4.24 -15.70 2.49
CA THR A 519 -3.95 -14.59 3.42
C THR A 519 -4.22 -14.98 4.89
N LEU A 520 -5.15 -15.90 5.13
CA LEU A 520 -5.45 -16.44 6.47
C LEU A 520 -4.42 -17.49 6.96
N GLY A 521 -3.45 -17.86 6.14
CA GLY A 521 -2.35 -18.74 6.53
C GLY A 521 -2.83 -20.10 7.05
N THR A 522 -2.48 -20.43 8.29
CA THR A 522 -2.86 -21.69 8.95
C THR A 522 -4.22 -21.64 9.65
N THR A 523 -4.89 -20.48 9.74
CA THR A 523 -6.26 -20.38 10.30
C THR A 523 -7.30 -21.18 9.47
N PHE A 524 -6.97 -21.56 8.24
CA PHE A 524 -7.85 -22.33 7.36
C PHE A 524 -7.27 -23.74 7.10
N PHE A 525 -7.91 -24.77 7.66
CA PHE A 525 -7.47 -26.19 7.61
C PHE A 525 -6.00 -26.43 8.04
N ASP A 526 -5.58 -25.78 9.13
CA ASP A 526 -4.20 -25.78 9.65
C ASP A 526 -3.15 -25.37 8.58
N GLY A 527 -3.57 -24.73 7.49
CA GLY A 527 -2.72 -24.42 6.33
C GLY A 527 -2.28 -25.64 5.50
N ARG A 528 -2.60 -26.88 5.93
CA ARG A 528 -2.05 -28.15 5.40
C ARG A 528 -2.28 -28.36 3.91
N TRP A 529 -3.39 -27.84 3.38
CA TRP A 529 -3.82 -28.00 1.98
C TRP A 529 -3.82 -26.67 1.20
N THR A 530 -3.29 -25.60 1.80
CA THR A 530 -3.48 -24.22 1.33
C THR A 530 -2.16 -23.43 1.37
N TYR A 531 -1.74 -22.99 2.56
CA TYR A 531 -0.56 -22.15 2.73
C TYR A 531 0.74 -22.97 2.81
N LEU A 532 0.76 -24.01 3.65
CA LEU A 532 1.98 -24.78 3.95
C LEU A 532 2.57 -25.52 2.73
N PRO A 533 1.79 -26.12 1.81
CA PRO A 533 2.35 -26.71 0.60
C PRO A 533 3.09 -25.72 -0.30
N LEU A 534 2.68 -24.45 -0.30
CA LEU A 534 3.27 -23.40 -1.12
C LEU A 534 4.44 -22.68 -0.42
N PHE A 535 4.32 -22.41 0.88
CA PHE A 535 5.24 -21.52 1.60
C PHE A 535 5.98 -22.19 2.77
N GLY A 536 5.42 -23.24 3.38
CA GLY A 536 5.99 -23.88 4.58
C GLY A 536 7.22 -24.76 4.34
N HIS A 537 7.57 -25.02 3.08
CA HIS A 537 8.80 -25.74 2.70
C HIS A 537 9.98 -24.80 2.34
N LEU A 538 9.76 -23.47 2.43
CA LEU A 538 10.74 -22.46 2.08
C LEU A 538 11.49 -21.96 3.32
N PRO A 539 12.76 -21.55 3.21
CA PRO A 539 13.49 -20.93 4.32
C PRO A 539 12.76 -19.71 4.88
N ALA A 540 12.67 -19.62 6.21
CA ALA A 540 12.04 -18.49 6.89
C ALA A 540 12.66 -17.14 6.47
N SER A 541 13.98 -17.15 6.16
CA SER A 541 14.77 -16.01 5.64
C SER A 541 14.17 -15.32 4.41
N LEU A 542 13.31 -15.99 3.64
CA LEU A 542 12.60 -15.39 2.49
C LEU A 542 11.40 -14.50 2.90
N GLY A 543 11.15 -14.29 4.20
CA GLY A 543 10.13 -13.37 4.74
C GLY A 543 8.70 -13.94 4.78
N LEU A 544 8.51 -15.19 4.33
CA LEU A 544 7.21 -15.80 4.06
C LEU A 544 6.51 -16.37 5.32
N ARG A 545 6.89 -15.89 6.50
CA ARG A 545 6.25 -16.26 7.78
C ARG A 545 4.99 -15.45 8.12
N ILE A 546 4.65 -14.44 7.31
CA ILE A 546 3.54 -13.51 7.59
C ILE A 546 2.49 -13.59 6.47
N PRO A 547 1.47 -14.49 6.58
CA PRO A 547 0.44 -14.68 5.57
C PRO A 547 -0.35 -13.41 5.22
N GLY A 548 -0.53 -12.51 6.20
CA GLY A 548 -1.25 -11.24 6.02
C GLY A 548 -0.74 -10.37 4.88
N ARG A 549 0.57 -10.44 4.55
CA ARG A 549 1.19 -9.69 3.44
C ARG A 549 0.63 -10.08 2.06
N LEU A 550 -0.04 -11.24 1.93
CA LEU A 550 -0.77 -11.64 0.72
C LEU A 550 -2.04 -10.82 0.44
N MET A 551 -2.49 -9.98 1.38
CA MET A 551 -3.69 -9.15 1.22
C MET A 551 -3.60 -8.18 0.03
N LEU A 552 -2.39 -7.91 -0.49
CA LEU A 552 -2.15 -7.25 -1.77
C LEU A 552 -2.94 -7.89 -2.93
N TRP A 553 -2.91 -9.21 -3.06
CA TRP A 553 -3.58 -9.92 -4.16
C TRP A 553 -5.10 -9.86 -4.04
N THR A 554 -5.60 -10.04 -2.82
CA THR A 554 -7.02 -9.86 -2.47
C THR A 554 -7.48 -8.43 -2.81
N THR A 555 -6.68 -7.42 -2.47
CA THR A 555 -6.97 -6.00 -2.76
C THR A 555 -6.98 -5.71 -4.27
N ILE A 556 -6.02 -6.25 -5.03
CA ILE A 556 -5.99 -6.12 -6.50
C ILE A 556 -7.25 -6.75 -7.15
N LEU A 557 -7.70 -7.91 -6.68
CA LEU A 557 -8.89 -8.57 -7.22
C LEU A 557 -10.19 -7.82 -6.89
N LEU A 558 -10.32 -7.32 -5.65
CA LEU A 558 -11.41 -6.42 -5.26
C LEU A 558 -11.43 -5.14 -6.12
N ALA A 559 -10.26 -4.54 -6.33
CA ALA A 559 -10.11 -3.32 -7.13
C ALA A 559 -10.46 -3.53 -8.61
N ILE A 560 -10.15 -4.71 -9.19
CA ILE A 560 -10.59 -5.07 -10.55
C ILE A 560 -12.11 -5.20 -10.62
N LEU A 561 -12.77 -5.80 -9.62
CA LEU A 561 -14.24 -5.87 -9.56
C LEU A 561 -14.86 -4.47 -9.44
N ALA A 562 -14.36 -3.65 -8.52
CA ALA A 562 -14.80 -2.26 -8.28
C ALA A 562 -14.64 -1.37 -9.53
N ALA A 563 -13.50 -1.45 -10.23
CA ALA A 563 -13.29 -0.76 -11.50
C ALA A 563 -14.29 -1.18 -12.57
N GLY A 564 -14.77 -2.42 -12.52
CA GLY A 564 -15.83 -2.93 -13.39
C GLY A 564 -17.15 -2.21 -13.20
N ALA A 565 -17.58 -2.02 -11.95
CA ALA A 565 -18.77 -1.24 -11.59
C ALA A 565 -18.62 0.24 -11.96
N VAL A 566 -17.55 0.89 -11.50
CA VAL A 566 -17.33 2.33 -11.76
C VAL A 566 -17.27 2.62 -13.26
N THR A 567 -16.65 1.75 -14.07
CA THR A 567 -16.63 1.93 -15.53
C THR A 567 -18.03 1.80 -16.15
N GLU A 568 -18.85 0.83 -15.72
CA GLU A 568 -20.20 0.66 -16.25
C GLU A 568 -21.13 1.81 -15.80
N PHE A 569 -20.92 2.37 -14.60
CA PHE A 569 -21.60 3.57 -14.13
C PHE A 569 -21.26 4.78 -15.01
N VAL A 570 -19.97 5.07 -15.20
CA VAL A 570 -19.52 6.17 -16.07
C VAL A 570 -20.04 6.00 -17.50
N ARG A 571 -19.97 4.79 -18.06
CA ARG A 571 -20.48 4.51 -19.42
C ARG A 571 -21.98 4.80 -19.57
N ARG A 572 -22.79 4.53 -18.54
CA ARG A 572 -24.23 4.86 -18.54
C ARG A 572 -24.47 6.35 -18.36
N VAL A 573 -23.70 7.01 -17.49
CA VAL A 573 -23.70 8.46 -17.30
C VAL A 573 -23.35 9.21 -18.60
N GLU A 574 -22.31 8.76 -19.31
CA GLU A 574 -21.93 9.27 -20.62
C GLU A 574 -23.10 9.11 -21.60
N HIS A 575 -23.65 7.90 -21.75
CA HIS A 575 -24.75 7.63 -22.67
C HIS A 575 -26.04 8.41 -22.37
N TRP A 576 -26.37 8.63 -21.10
CA TRP A 576 -27.50 9.47 -20.69
C TRP A 576 -27.26 10.97 -20.95
N SER A 577 -25.99 11.39 -21.08
CA SER A 577 -25.64 12.77 -21.45
C SER A 577 -25.58 12.99 -22.96
N GLU A 578 -25.25 11.96 -23.75
CA GLU A 578 -25.35 11.96 -25.23
C GLU A 578 -26.78 12.20 -25.72
N GLN A 579 -27.77 11.76 -24.94
CA GLN A 579 -29.21 11.90 -25.22
C GLN A 579 -29.79 13.28 -24.84
N ARG A 580 -28.98 14.21 -24.31
CA ARG A 580 -29.42 15.57 -23.93
C ARG A 580 -28.94 16.61 -24.92
N ILE A 581 -29.65 17.74 -24.99
CA ILE A 581 -29.25 18.91 -25.77
C ILE A 581 -28.98 20.07 -24.79
N PRO A 582 -27.78 20.66 -24.75
CA PRO A 582 -26.56 20.22 -25.43
C PRO A 582 -26.01 18.88 -24.86
N PRO A 583 -25.26 18.09 -25.65
CA PRO A 583 -24.77 16.76 -25.26
C PRO A 583 -23.51 16.86 -24.38
N TRP A 584 -23.61 17.58 -23.28
CA TRP A 584 -22.55 17.75 -22.28
C TRP A 584 -23.03 17.18 -20.94
N PRO A 585 -22.32 16.18 -20.35
CA PRO A 585 -22.59 15.79 -18.97
C PRO A 585 -22.32 17.00 -18.07
N GLY A 586 -23.37 17.49 -17.40
CA GLY A 586 -23.30 18.67 -16.54
C GLY A 586 -22.30 18.49 -15.39
N PRO A 587 -21.85 19.58 -14.74
CA PRO A 587 -20.77 19.55 -13.76
C PRO A 587 -21.04 18.55 -12.62
N TRP A 588 -22.27 18.52 -12.10
CA TRP A 588 -22.72 17.56 -11.09
C TRP A 588 -22.61 16.10 -11.53
N LEU A 589 -22.91 15.81 -12.80
CA LEU A 589 -22.86 14.46 -13.35
C LEU A 589 -21.40 13.97 -13.52
N ARG A 590 -20.48 14.89 -13.87
CA ARG A 590 -19.03 14.61 -13.86
C ARG A 590 -18.52 14.39 -12.44
N LEU A 591 -18.90 15.25 -11.50
CA LEU A 591 -18.52 15.14 -10.08
C LEU A 591 -18.98 13.80 -9.48
N ALA A 592 -20.21 13.35 -9.78
CA ALA A 592 -20.72 12.05 -9.37
C ALA A 592 -19.83 10.86 -9.82
N THR A 593 -19.19 10.94 -10.99
CA THR A 593 -18.23 9.90 -11.43
C THR A 593 -16.91 9.88 -10.67
N LEU A 594 -16.62 10.91 -9.88
CA LEU A 594 -15.44 11.01 -9.02
C LEU A 594 -15.74 10.68 -7.55
N VAL A 595 -17.01 10.64 -7.14
CA VAL A 595 -17.40 10.26 -5.76
C VAL A 595 -16.80 8.91 -5.32
N PRO A 596 -16.80 7.83 -6.13
CA PRO A 596 -16.14 6.58 -5.75
C PRO A 596 -14.63 6.70 -5.52
N LEU A 597 -13.96 7.63 -6.21
CA LEU A 597 -12.53 7.91 -6.02
C LEU A 597 -12.31 8.69 -4.73
N MET A 598 -13.12 9.73 -4.49
CA MET A 598 -13.05 10.53 -3.26
C MET A 598 -13.29 9.66 -2.02
N LEU A 599 -14.30 8.79 -2.04
CA LEU A 599 -14.61 7.90 -0.90
C LEU A 599 -13.46 6.92 -0.59
N VAL A 600 -12.83 6.34 -1.61
CA VAL A 600 -11.65 5.46 -1.44
C VAL A 600 -10.44 6.23 -0.91
N LEU A 601 -10.16 7.43 -1.41
CA LEU A 601 -9.04 8.26 -0.92
C LEU A 601 -9.27 8.77 0.51
N VAL A 602 -10.52 9.02 0.90
CA VAL A 602 -10.89 9.42 2.28
C VAL A 602 -10.80 8.23 3.24
N GLU A 603 -11.19 7.04 2.83
CA GLU A 603 -11.02 5.81 3.62
C GLU A 603 -9.54 5.41 3.80
N GLY A 604 -8.72 5.66 2.77
CA GLY A 604 -7.27 5.45 2.77
C GLY A 604 -6.43 6.56 3.42
N TRP A 605 -7.04 7.52 4.12
CA TRP A 605 -6.30 8.64 4.74
C TRP A 605 -5.56 8.16 6.00
N ASN A 606 -4.24 8.37 6.05
CA ASN A 606 -3.38 7.97 7.17
C ASN A 606 -3.32 8.97 8.35
N THR A 607 -2.75 8.51 9.48
CA THR A 607 -2.21 9.32 10.58
C THR A 607 -0.82 8.86 10.98
N THR A 608 -0.03 8.38 10.01
CA THR A 608 1.25 7.73 10.26
C THR A 608 2.21 8.67 10.97
N ALA A 609 2.73 8.23 12.12
CA ALA A 609 3.72 9.00 12.86
C ALA A 609 4.97 9.22 12.01
N HIS A 610 5.66 10.34 12.22
CA HIS A 610 6.91 10.67 11.54
C HIS A 610 7.95 11.13 12.57
N PRO A 611 8.42 10.23 13.45
CA PRO A 611 9.37 10.57 14.51
C PRO A 611 10.71 11.05 13.95
N VAL A 612 11.42 11.83 14.78
CA VAL A 612 12.74 12.35 14.46
C VAL A 612 13.78 11.25 14.64
N VAL A 613 14.60 11.03 13.62
CA VAL A 613 15.70 10.06 13.62
C VAL A 613 16.79 10.53 14.60
N PRO A 614 17.22 9.69 15.56
CA PRO A 614 18.33 10.02 16.45
C PRO A 614 19.61 10.40 15.69
N ALA A 615 20.24 11.51 16.10
CA ALA A 615 21.45 11.99 15.46
C ALA A 615 22.65 11.08 15.75
N GLN A 616 23.42 10.72 14.72
CA GLN A 616 24.60 9.87 14.85
C GLN A 616 25.61 10.45 15.86
N PRO A 617 26.03 9.66 16.88
CA PRO A 617 27.11 10.02 17.80
C PRO A 617 28.37 10.48 17.06
N LYS A 618 29.03 11.54 17.56
CA LYS A 618 30.29 12.07 17.00
C LYS A 618 31.35 10.97 16.99
N THR A 619 31.47 10.23 18.09
CA THR A 619 32.49 9.18 18.27
C THR A 619 32.32 8.03 17.27
N MET A 620 31.10 7.68 16.86
CA MET A 620 30.86 6.66 15.83
C MET A 620 31.33 7.09 14.42
N ARG A 621 31.69 8.37 14.22
CA ARG A 621 32.28 8.88 12.97
C ARG A 621 33.80 8.72 12.91
N THR A 622 34.47 8.51 14.05
CA THR A 622 35.94 8.43 14.15
C THR A 622 36.43 7.02 14.49
N VAL A 623 35.70 6.28 15.33
CA VAL A 623 36.06 4.91 15.73
C VAL A 623 36.02 3.95 14.53
N SER A 624 37.01 3.06 14.46
CA SER A 624 37.20 2.06 13.41
C SER A 624 37.58 0.69 13.99
N GLY A 625 37.51 -0.34 13.14
CA GLY A 625 37.66 -1.75 13.54
C GLY A 625 36.33 -2.43 13.88
N PRO A 626 36.31 -3.75 14.10
CA PRO A 626 35.11 -4.49 14.48
C PRO A 626 34.65 -4.09 15.88
N MET A 627 33.47 -3.47 15.99
CA MET A 627 32.96 -2.93 17.25
C MET A 627 31.64 -3.55 17.73
N LEU A 628 31.38 -3.45 19.03
CA LEU A 628 30.04 -3.54 19.61
C LEU A 628 29.63 -2.16 20.14
N VAL A 629 28.45 -1.68 19.77
CA VAL A 629 27.84 -0.49 20.36
C VAL A 629 26.89 -0.92 21.48
N LEU A 630 26.99 -0.27 22.65
CA LEU A 630 26.13 -0.48 23.82
C LEU A 630 25.34 0.81 24.11
N PRO A 631 24.05 0.73 24.49
CA PRO A 631 23.26 -0.49 24.70
C PRO A 631 22.82 -1.16 23.39
N THR A 632 22.79 -2.50 23.38
CA THR A 632 22.30 -3.30 22.24
C THR A 632 20.95 -3.94 22.54
N ALA A 633 20.01 -3.83 21.60
CA ALA A 633 18.69 -4.44 21.62
C ALA A 633 18.11 -4.51 20.20
N ASP A 634 17.15 -5.41 19.94
CA ASP A 634 16.62 -5.68 18.59
C ASP A 634 15.93 -4.50 17.88
N LEU A 635 15.60 -3.44 18.61
CA LEU A 635 15.10 -2.19 18.03
C LEU A 635 16.19 -1.13 17.93
N THR A 636 16.96 -0.88 18.99
CA THR A 636 18.02 0.17 18.99
C THR A 636 19.12 -0.12 17.98
N ASP A 637 19.50 -1.40 17.80
CA ASP A 637 20.51 -1.83 16.82
C ASP A 637 20.13 -1.42 15.38
N GLN A 638 18.85 -1.24 15.05
CA GLN A 638 18.39 -0.75 13.73
C GLN A 638 18.80 0.70 13.46
N THR A 639 18.76 1.56 14.48
CA THR A 639 19.27 2.94 14.39
C THR A 639 20.80 2.93 14.34
N THR A 640 21.45 2.04 15.09
CA THR A 640 22.90 1.85 15.06
C THR A 640 23.39 1.40 13.67
N MET A 641 22.64 0.54 12.97
CA MET A 641 22.90 0.18 11.57
C MET A 641 22.78 1.40 10.64
N LEU A 642 21.73 2.23 10.75
CA LEU A 642 21.62 3.49 10.00
C LEU A 642 22.82 4.41 10.23
N TRP A 643 23.29 4.53 11.47
CA TRP A 643 24.48 5.31 11.81
C TRP A 643 25.78 4.75 11.22
N SER A 644 25.89 3.45 10.92
CA SER A 644 27.11 2.89 10.31
C SER A 644 27.37 3.38 8.88
N THR A 645 26.33 3.87 8.19
CA THR A 645 26.38 4.31 6.77
C THR A 645 27.37 5.44 6.45
N THR A 646 28.06 6.01 7.45
CA THR A 646 29.16 6.97 7.28
C THR A 646 30.48 6.30 6.87
N ARG A 647 30.74 5.04 7.24
CA ARG A 647 31.95 4.30 6.82
C ARG A 647 31.73 2.80 6.57
N PHE A 648 30.56 2.25 6.88
CA PHE A 648 30.23 0.82 6.85
C PHE A 648 31.26 -0.06 7.59
N GLN A 649 31.76 0.44 8.72
CA GLN A 649 32.70 -0.28 9.56
C GLN A 649 32.05 -1.53 10.20
N PRO A 650 32.78 -2.66 10.37
CA PRO A 650 32.20 -3.88 10.90
C PRO A 650 31.66 -3.70 12.33
N MET A 651 30.49 -4.24 12.60
CA MET A 651 29.81 -4.11 13.89
C MET A 651 29.04 -5.38 14.25
N ALA A 652 29.10 -5.76 15.52
CA ALA A 652 28.42 -6.94 16.06
C ALA A 652 26.91 -6.73 16.22
N ASN A 653 26.49 -5.47 16.41
CA ASN A 653 25.08 -5.07 16.43
C ASN A 653 24.36 -5.55 15.15
N GLY A 654 23.15 -6.06 15.34
CA GLY A 654 22.31 -6.53 14.25
C GLY A 654 20.89 -6.78 14.74
N ALA A 655 19.92 -6.45 13.91
CA ALA A 655 18.51 -6.53 14.25
C ALA A 655 17.68 -7.08 13.09
N GLY A 656 16.59 -7.75 13.45
CA GLY A 656 15.71 -8.49 12.55
C GLY A 656 15.49 -9.92 13.05
N GLY A 657 14.38 -10.54 12.62
CA GLY A 657 14.02 -11.90 13.04
C GLY A 657 14.82 -13.02 12.35
N PHE A 658 16.14 -12.87 12.21
CA PHE A 658 17.10 -13.85 11.67
C PHE A 658 18.45 -13.66 12.38
N ALA A 659 19.19 -14.76 12.61
CA ALA A 659 20.31 -14.80 13.56
C ALA A 659 19.93 -14.33 14.99
N SER A 660 18.63 -14.35 15.33
CA SER A 660 18.08 -13.94 16.61
C SER A 660 18.67 -14.72 17.79
N ALA A 661 18.88 -16.04 17.62
CA ALA A 661 19.56 -16.88 18.61
C ALA A 661 21.00 -16.42 18.91
N ARG A 662 21.73 -15.96 17.88
CA ARG A 662 23.11 -15.45 17.98
C ARG A 662 23.17 -14.04 18.57
N GLN A 663 22.27 -13.15 18.17
CA GLN A 663 22.15 -11.84 18.81
C GLN A 663 21.73 -11.98 20.29
N ALA A 664 20.83 -12.91 20.62
CA ALA A 664 20.50 -13.22 22.01
C ALA A 664 21.67 -13.87 22.79
N GLU A 665 22.53 -14.66 22.14
CA GLU A 665 23.78 -15.18 22.72
C GLU A 665 24.77 -14.04 23.03
N LEU A 666 25.06 -13.19 22.03
CA LEU A 666 25.87 -11.99 22.18
C LEU A 666 25.37 -11.12 23.34
N ARG A 667 24.08 -10.76 23.36
CA ARG A 667 23.50 -9.87 24.37
C ARG A 667 23.50 -10.49 25.78
N ARG A 668 23.34 -11.81 25.93
CA ARG A 668 23.51 -12.50 27.22
C ARG A 668 24.97 -12.43 27.68
N ASN A 669 25.91 -12.75 26.81
CA ASN A 669 27.33 -12.86 27.15
C ASN A 669 28.00 -11.50 27.44
N VAL A 670 27.41 -10.39 26.97
CA VAL A 670 27.89 -9.02 27.27
C VAL A 670 27.02 -8.27 28.30
N ALA A 671 26.00 -8.90 28.88
CA ALA A 671 25.05 -8.22 29.78
C ALA A 671 25.71 -7.59 31.03
N ASN A 672 26.84 -8.13 31.48
CA ASN A 672 27.60 -7.66 32.64
C ASN A 672 28.84 -6.81 32.26
N PHE A 673 29.00 -6.43 30.99
CA PHE A 673 30.19 -5.71 30.52
C PHE A 673 30.37 -4.35 31.22
N PRO A 674 31.61 -3.96 31.62
CA PRO A 674 32.88 -4.69 31.46
C PRO A 674 33.13 -5.72 32.56
N ASP A 675 33.32 -6.98 32.17
CA ASP A 675 33.87 -8.05 33.00
C ASP A 675 34.76 -8.97 32.17
N ALA A 676 35.58 -9.82 32.82
CA ALA A 676 36.51 -10.69 32.10
C ALA A 676 35.80 -11.65 31.12
N ALA A 677 34.62 -12.19 31.50
CA ALA A 677 33.88 -13.13 30.67
C ALA A 677 33.34 -12.50 29.38
N SER A 678 32.77 -11.29 29.46
CA SER A 678 32.31 -10.55 28.28
C SER A 678 33.47 -10.11 27.39
N ILE A 679 34.60 -9.69 27.98
CA ILE A 679 35.80 -9.28 27.23
C ILE A 679 36.41 -10.47 26.46
N ASP A 680 36.58 -11.63 27.10
CA ASP A 680 37.15 -12.81 26.44
C ASP A 680 36.18 -13.40 25.39
N TYR A 681 34.87 -13.32 25.63
CA TYR A 681 33.87 -13.64 24.61
C TYR A 681 33.99 -12.70 23.39
N LEU A 682 34.07 -11.38 23.59
CA LEU A 682 34.22 -10.40 22.52
C LEU A 682 35.54 -10.59 21.74
N ARG A 683 36.65 -10.85 22.44
CA ARG A 683 37.93 -11.27 21.84
C ARG A 683 37.78 -12.52 20.97
N SER A 684 37.04 -13.55 21.43
CA SER A 684 36.78 -14.78 20.66
C SER A 684 36.02 -14.50 19.35
N GLN A 685 35.11 -13.52 19.35
CA GLN A 685 34.38 -13.08 18.15
C GLN A 685 35.19 -12.12 17.26
N ARG A 686 36.42 -11.77 17.66
CA ARG A 686 37.32 -10.80 17.01
C ARG A 686 36.77 -9.36 17.02
N ILE A 687 36.01 -9.02 18.06
CA ILE A 687 35.53 -7.65 18.34
C ILE A 687 36.62 -6.95 19.16
N THR A 688 37.16 -5.85 18.63
CA THR A 688 38.32 -5.15 19.24
C THR A 688 37.92 -3.93 20.05
N THR A 689 36.68 -3.43 19.86
CA THR A 689 36.26 -2.14 20.38
C THR A 689 34.83 -2.23 20.92
N VAL A 690 34.56 -1.62 22.06
CA VAL A 690 33.18 -1.43 22.58
C VAL A 690 32.92 0.07 22.73
N LEU A 691 31.77 0.53 22.24
CA LEU A 691 31.35 1.92 22.26
C LEU A 691 30.07 2.07 23.09
N LEU A 692 30.19 2.61 24.30
CA LEU A 692 29.09 2.81 25.23
C LEU A 692 28.51 4.22 25.09
N LEU A 693 27.28 4.36 24.60
CA LEU A 693 26.65 5.65 24.30
C LEU A 693 26.04 6.30 25.55
N ARG A 694 26.58 7.42 26.02
CA ARG A 694 26.18 8.03 27.31
C ARG A 694 24.72 8.50 27.35
N SER A 695 24.11 8.79 26.20
CA SER A 695 22.70 9.22 26.11
C SER A 695 21.70 8.10 26.36
N ASP A 696 22.07 6.84 26.12
CA ASP A 696 21.12 5.75 25.91
C ASP A 696 21.19 4.68 27.02
N VAL A 697 22.21 4.73 27.89
CA VAL A 697 22.51 3.68 28.89
C VAL A 697 21.62 3.68 30.14
N ALA A 698 20.88 4.77 30.42
CA ALA A 698 20.04 4.87 31.61
C ALA A 698 18.89 3.83 31.59
N GLY A 699 18.72 3.10 32.68
CA GLY A 699 17.76 1.99 32.80
C GLY A 699 18.20 0.69 32.10
N THR A 700 19.42 0.62 31.57
CA THR A 700 19.97 -0.59 30.91
C THR A 700 20.96 -1.33 31.84
N PRO A 701 21.27 -2.62 31.58
CA PRO A 701 22.31 -3.33 32.34
C PRO A 701 23.67 -2.61 32.38
N TRP A 702 23.95 -1.83 31.33
CA TRP A 702 25.21 -1.10 31.13
C TRP A 702 25.21 0.33 31.70
N GLU A 703 24.21 0.73 32.48
CA GLU A 703 24.13 2.08 33.08
C GLU A 703 25.41 2.48 33.83
N ARG A 704 26.00 1.55 34.57
CA ARG A 704 27.25 1.75 35.34
C ARG A 704 28.51 1.29 34.60
N ALA A 705 28.40 0.83 33.35
CA ALA A 705 29.51 0.23 32.61
C ALA A 705 30.67 1.21 32.36
N GLY A 706 30.37 2.51 32.24
CA GLY A 706 31.38 3.57 32.09
C GLY A 706 32.22 3.80 33.36
N ASP A 707 31.62 3.65 34.53
CA ASP A 707 32.23 4.01 35.82
C ASP A 707 33.01 2.86 36.46
N LEU A 708 32.81 1.62 36.00
CA LEU A 708 33.49 0.44 36.52
C LEU A 708 35.01 0.47 36.26
N PRO A 709 35.83 -0.02 37.21
CA PRO A 709 37.29 -0.02 37.08
C PRO A 709 37.76 -1.05 36.07
N VAL A 710 38.70 -0.65 35.20
CA VAL A 710 39.19 -1.48 34.07
C VAL A 710 40.62 -1.98 34.24
N ASP A 711 41.35 -1.50 35.25
CA ASP A 711 42.81 -1.68 35.38
C ASP A 711 43.22 -3.16 35.54
N GLY A 712 42.32 -4.01 36.04
CA GLY A 712 42.52 -5.46 36.16
C GLY A 712 42.08 -6.29 34.95
N LEU A 713 41.52 -5.68 33.90
CA LEU A 713 40.86 -6.39 32.78
C LEU A 713 41.70 -6.44 31.49
N ASN A 714 42.90 -5.84 31.49
CA ASN A 714 43.79 -5.73 30.32
C ASN A 714 43.06 -5.15 29.07
N ILE A 715 42.38 -4.02 29.27
CA ILE A 715 41.73 -3.21 28.23
C ILE A 715 42.06 -1.74 28.47
N THR A 716 41.92 -0.87 27.47
CA THR A 716 42.00 0.60 27.68
C THR A 716 40.64 1.24 27.60
N ARG A 717 40.40 2.26 28.45
CA ARG A 717 39.17 3.09 28.44
C ARG A 717 39.52 4.51 28.02
N GLU A 718 38.71 5.09 27.15
CA GLU A 718 38.83 6.46 26.63
C GLU A 718 37.46 7.13 26.77
N ASP A 719 37.37 8.02 27.76
CA ASP A 719 36.15 8.75 28.12
C ASP A 719 35.96 9.99 27.23
N LEU A 720 34.85 10.06 26.48
CA LEU A 720 34.50 11.19 25.61
C LEU A 720 33.13 11.80 26.00
N ASP A 721 32.80 12.95 25.42
CA ASP A 721 31.56 13.71 25.69
C ASP A 721 30.28 12.87 25.48
N ASP A 722 30.21 12.13 24.36
CA ASP A 722 29.00 11.43 23.91
C ASP A 722 29.05 9.91 24.15
N ALA A 723 30.23 9.35 24.41
CA ALA A 723 30.44 7.93 24.59
C ALA A 723 31.67 7.59 25.43
N VAL A 724 31.77 6.33 25.87
CA VAL A 724 33.01 5.72 26.37
C VAL A 724 33.48 4.70 25.35
N ILE A 725 34.76 4.76 24.96
CA ILE A 725 35.40 3.74 24.14
C ILE A 725 36.17 2.79 25.06
N PHE A 726 35.97 1.49 24.88
CA PHE A 726 36.82 0.44 25.46
C PHE A 726 37.55 -0.27 24.31
N ARG A 727 38.86 -0.48 24.43
CA ARG A 727 39.68 -1.21 23.43
C ARG A 727 40.18 -2.51 24.04
N LEU A 728 39.83 -3.63 23.40
CA LEU A 728 39.95 -5.00 23.92
C LEU A 728 41.23 -5.73 23.47
N ASN A 729 42.32 -4.97 23.27
CA ASN A 729 43.67 -5.36 22.81
C ASN A 729 43.96 -6.87 22.72
#